data_AF-A0A359IC18-F1
#
_entry.id   AF-A0A359IC18-F1
#
_cell.length_a   1.000
_cell.length_b   1.000
_cell.length_c   1.000
_cell.angle_alpha   90.00
_cell.angle_beta   90.00
_cell.angle_gamma   90.00
#
_symmetry.space_group_name_H-M   'P 1'
#
loop_
_entity.id
_entity.type
_entity.pdbx_description
1 polymer ?
#
loop_
_entity_poly.entity_id
_entity_poly.type
_entity_poly.pdbx_seq_one_letter_code
_entity_poly.pdbx_strand_id
1 'polypeptide(L)'
;LPDAMAYDQEFQVTPEIKGRFFNAGHVLGSAGIILSDGEKSLVYTGDIGVNPHGIHRGMTLPDYFRPDILLMEATTAAEASSWDEEASKKDFWQEIRDAANRSGQILIPAFALGRTQDILALIHEGKSQGDIPDVPVYVSGLGNAISEIYENRRDELRPEYRDTPLTQMARSTDSQSLLKLYKKHVKDKQTAIFVTTNGMMEPWTGAAVLAQRMVESPKHAILFTGYQASGTLGYDVLNAPVDTRLDFRMKKGKQGFAIIRTPYRKNFRISAHASRDELVSVVQHFNPKELILIHGDSDALDALKKTLPDTRPVHIPRNGDMAEMGKNTLQWLNTMPAMIMTVGTSLLGNFRREHPDREATLEHVSEFLNRHIHDTRAPSAEIQTWREMEPDLNERVYLFVSDDPNGELCGRALESLFPEGKTQMVRIPGLKSDFQSFQEEGLPNLIQALILYHQRHDGKIRIAATGGYKAETAMVTLAGSVLDIPVYYIHEDFKHVIRMDPLPVSWDVQHFKSYIREIESVLSATSISEGKDIMDSSLPKNLHSLFISSQTMNQWKLTPLGLAMRESIVRRIRSEKQKRYVDPDPDIHNQVHPWGQGRIHLQKLPDSGVRTLLNRIFEWQSHFRYVTYGRLLPKKEGFPTLIFHHDTPDRLVYHLSSPAGGLEIQVHAYRGSVNDLLKKLGKTIHM
;
A
#
# COMPACT_ATOMS: atom_id res chain seq x y z
N LEU A 1 5.84 -9.69 30.35
CA LEU A 1 5.97 -9.99 28.90
C LEU A 1 7.23 -10.83 28.74
N PRO A 2 7.12 -12.18 28.78
CA PRO A 2 8.27 -13.08 28.68
C PRO A 2 8.98 -13.02 27.31
N ASP A 3 8.30 -12.53 26.27
CA ASP A 3 8.78 -12.54 24.88
C ASP A 3 9.17 -11.15 24.34
N ALA A 4 9.32 -10.14 25.21
CA ALA A 4 9.73 -8.80 24.77
C ALA A 4 11.25 -8.75 24.55
N MET A 5 11.68 -8.28 23.37
CA MET A 5 13.09 -8.08 23.03
C MET A 5 13.53 -6.67 23.41
N ALA A 6 14.65 -6.54 24.13
CA ALA A 6 15.23 -5.24 24.40
C ALA A 6 15.88 -4.64 23.15
N TYR A 7 16.04 -3.31 23.12
CA TYR A 7 16.90 -2.67 22.13
C TYR A 7 18.33 -3.21 22.25
N ASP A 8 19.02 -3.24 21.12
CA ASP A 8 20.39 -3.72 20.94
C ASP A 8 20.65 -5.19 21.31
N GLN A 9 19.63 -5.92 21.72
CA GLN A 9 19.69 -7.35 21.92
C GLN A 9 19.52 -8.09 20.59
N GLU A 10 20.48 -8.93 20.23
CA GLU A 10 20.33 -9.85 19.11
C GLU A 10 19.40 -11.02 19.48
N PHE A 11 18.57 -11.42 18.52
CA PHE A 11 17.68 -12.57 18.63
C PHE A 11 17.57 -13.33 17.30
N GLN A 12 17.17 -14.60 17.36
CA GLN A 12 17.00 -15.43 16.18
C GLN A 12 15.59 -15.23 15.61
N VAL A 13 15.49 -14.85 14.33
CA VAL A 13 14.22 -14.68 13.60
C VAL A 13 13.83 -15.98 12.91
N THR A 14 14.77 -16.57 12.16
CA THR A 14 14.73 -17.93 11.59
C THR A 14 16.08 -18.58 11.86
N PRO A 15 16.32 -19.89 11.69
CA PRO A 15 17.64 -20.50 11.89
C PRO A 15 18.79 -19.78 11.16
N GLU A 16 18.49 -19.12 10.04
CA GLU A 16 19.44 -18.41 9.18
C GLU A 16 19.49 -16.90 9.48
N ILE A 17 18.37 -16.28 9.90
CA ILE A 17 18.26 -14.82 10.04
C ILE A 17 18.30 -14.41 11.51
N LYS A 18 19.21 -13.49 11.83
CA LYS A 18 19.28 -12.77 13.12
C LYS A 18 18.63 -11.40 13.00
N GLY A 19 18.03 -10.95 14.10
CA GLY A 19 17.40 -9.65 14.26
C GLY A 19 17.99 -8.87 15.43
N ARG A 20 18.04 -7.54 15.30
CA ARG A 20 18.36 -6.62 16.41
C ARG A 20 17.53 -5.36 16.27
N PHE A 21 16.79 -4.99 17.31
CA PHE A 21 16.05 -3.74 17.34
C PHE A 21 16.95 -2.58 17.80
N PHE A 22 16.72 -1.38 17.28
CA PHE A 22 17.29 -0.13 17.80
C PHE A 22 16.17 0.90 18.01
N ASN A 23 16.37 1.83 18.92
CA ASN A 23 15.38 2.87 19.20
C ASN A 23 15.22 3.81 17.99
N ALA A 24 14.03 3.83 17.39
CA ALA A 24 13.70 4.69 16.25
C ALA A 24 13.40 6.15 16.64
N GLY A 25 13.14 6.40 17.93
CA GLY A 25 12.92 7.75 18.47
C GLY A 25 11.59 8.39 18.07
N HIS A 26 10.68 7.70 17.39
CA HIS A 26 9.41 8.25 16.89
C HIS A 26 8.31 8.32 17.96
N VAL A 27 8.07 7.21 18.67
CA VAL A 27 7.17 7.13 19.83
C VAL A 27 7.75 6.15 20.86
N LEU A 28 7.18 6.08 22.06
CA LEU A 28 7.59 5.11 23.08
C LEU A 28 7.51 3.68 22.52
N GLY A 29 8.62 2.93 22.61
CA GLY A 29 8.72 1.57 22.07
C GLY A 29 8.89 1.50 20.55
N SER A 30 8.98 2.63 19.83
CA SER A 30 9.28 2.62 18.39
C SER A 30 10.67 2.02 18.14
N ALA A 31 10.76 1.18 17.12
CA ALA A 31 11.97 0.43 16.82
C ALA A 31 12.23 0.39 15.32
N GLY A 32 13.47 0.62 14.94
CA GLY A 32 13.98 0.10 13.68
C GLY A 32 14.58 -1.28 13.93
N ILE A 33 14.74 -2.07 12.87
CA ILE A 33 15.27 -3.43 12.94
C ILE A 33 16.41 -3.62 11.95
N ILE A 34 17.46 -4.29 12.43
CA ILE A 34 18.54 -4.82 11.61
C ILE A 34 18.28 -6.31 11.45
N LEU A 35 18.26 -6.79 10.20
CA LEU A 35 18.18 -8.19 9.84
C LEU A 35 19.46 -8.59 9.12
N SER A 36 20.00 -9.77 9.46
CA SER A 36 21.21 -10.30 8.81
C SER A 36 21.18 -11.82 8.77
N ASP A 37 21.63 -12.40 7.66
CA ASP A 37 21.91 -13.84 7.52
C ASP A 37 23.41 -14.17 7.70
N GLY A 38 24.23 -13.17 8.02
CA GLY A 38 25.69 -13.27 8.13
C GLY A 38 26.44 -12.86 6.87
N GLU A 39 25.81 -12.89 5.70
CA GLU A 39 26.38 -12.45 4.42
C GLU A 39 25.79 -11.12 3.95
N LYS A 40 24.49 -10.95 4.16
CA LYS A 40 23.69 -9.81 3.73
C LYS A 40 22.94 -9.19 4.91
N SER A 41 22.73 -7.90 4.81
CA SER A 41 22.13 -7.10 5.87
C SER A 41 21.10 -6.10 5.36
N LEU A 42 20.00 -5.99 6.10
CA LEU A 42 18.92 -5.04 5.85
C LEU A 42 18.63 -4.25 7.12
N VAL A 43 18.52 -2.93 6.99
CA VAL A 43 17.97 -2.05 8.02
C VAL A 43 16.61 -1.57 7.57
N TYR A 44 15.60 -1.78 8.40
CA TYR A 44 14.30 -1.13 8.26
C TYR A 44 14.09 -0.15 9.40
N THR A 45 13.92 1.13 9.09
CA THR A 45 13.86 2.18 10.11
C THR A 45 12.53 2.25 10.84
N GLY A 46 11.44 1.82 10.20
CA GLY A 46 10.10 2.27 10.58
C GLY A 46 9.97 3.79 10.44
N ASP A 47 9.02 4.37 11.18
CA ASP A 47 8.96 5.81 11.36
C ASP A 47 10.02 6.25 12.37
N ILE A 48 10.75 7.34 12.08
CA ILE A 48 11.89 7.78 12.88
C ILE A 48 11.80 9.23 13.33
N GLY A 49 12.20 9.47 14.58
CA GLY A 49 12.44 10.78 15.14
C GLY A 49 13.91 10.90 15.52
N VAL A 50 14.73 11.55 14.69
CA VAL A 50 16.19 11.60 14.89
C VAL A 50 16.54 12.41 16.12
N ASN A 51 16.08 13.67 16.19
CA ASN A 51 16.25 14.49 17.38
C ASN A 51 15.15 14.22 18.43
N PRO A 52 15.44 14.49 19.73
CA PRO A 52 14.42 14.51 20.76
C PRO A 52 13.31 15.50 20.42
N HIS A 53 12.06 15.09 20.58
CA HIS A 53 10.88 15.90 20.30
C HIS A 53 9.78 15.56 21.30
N GLY A 54 8.89 16.52 21.60
CA GLY A 54 7.81 16.30 22.57
C GLY A 54 8.33 15.69 23.87
N ILE A 55 7.77 14.55 24.30
CA ILE A 55 8.26 13.81 25.48
C ILE A 55 9.25 12.67 25.13
N HIS A 56 9.46 12.39 23.85
CA HIS A 56 10.22 11.24 23.36
C HIS A 56 11.70 11.57 23.20
N ARG A 57 12.53 10.55 23.42
CA ARG A 57 13.96 10.63 23.09
C ARG A 57 14.15 10.52 21.58
N GLY A 58 15.21 11.13 21.08
CA GLY A 58 15.66 10.91 19.72
C GLY A 58 16.11 9.47 19.48
N MET A 59 16.27 9.15 18.21
CA MET A 59 16.78 7.88 17.70
C MET A 59 18.16 7.59 18.30
N THR A 60 18.38 6.33 18.68
CA THR A 60 19.74 5.85 18.99
C THR A 60 20.26 5.12 17.77
N LEU A 61 21.10 5.80 16.99
CA LEU A 61 21.73 5.19 15.83
C LEU A 61 22.68 4.06 16.28
N PRO A 62 22.57 2.85 15.70
CA PRO A 62 23.52 1.78 15.96
C PRO A 62 24.96 2.21 15.64
N ASP A 63 25.93 1.67 16.38
CA ASP A 63 27.37 1.85 16.09
C ASP A 63 27.70 1.58 14.61
N TYR A 64 28.78 2.21 14.09
CA TYR A 64 29.19 2.18 12.68
C TYR A 64 28.92 0.84 11.98
N PHE A 65 27.80 0.78 11.27
CA PHE A 65 27.27 -0.39 10.60
C PHE A 65 26.80 0.01 9.21
N ARG A 66 27.27 -0.71 8.19
CA ARG A 66 26.93 -0.44 6.79
C ARG A 66 26.08 -1.55 6.20
N PRO A 67 24.76 -1.39 6.12
CA PRO A 67 23.92 -2.42 5.58
C PRO A 67 24.01 -2.53 4.05
N ASP A 68 23.66 -3.69 3.51
CA ASP A 68 23.45 -3.82 2.07
C ASP A 68 22.21 -3.03 1.63
N ILE A 69 21.14 -3.08 2.44
CA ILE A 69 19.87 -2.38 2.17
C ILE A 69 19.50 -1.49 3.35
N LEU A 70 19.18 -0.22 3.07
CA LEU A 70 18.43 0.63 3.97
C LEU A 70 17.02 0.83 3.41
N LEU A 71 16.00 0.44 4.16
CA LEU A 71 14.60 0.71 3.90
C LEU A 71 14.13 1.80 4.87
N MET A 72 13.83 2.98 4.35
CA MET A 72 13.60 4.18 5.17
C MET A 72 12.31 4.92 4.80
N GLU A 73 11.64 5.49 5.81
CA GLU A 73 10.50 6.39 5.61
C GLU A 73 10.88 7.71 4.91
N ALA A 74 9.90 8.43 4.38
CA ALA A 74 10.09 9.73 3.75
C ALA A 74 8.97 10.72 4.08
N THR A 75 8.23 10.52 5.18
CA THR A 75 6.93 11.17 5.44
C THR A 75 6.96 12.69 5.28
N THR A 76 7.99 13.35 5.83
CA THR A 76 8.09 14.82 5.85
C THR A 76 9.12 15.38 4.87
N ALA A 77 9.68 14.56 3.98
CA ALA A 77 10.80 14.98 3.15
C ALA A 77 10.46 16.07 2.11
N ALA A 78 9.19 16.28 1.77
CA ALA A 78 8.77 17.41 0.93
C ALA A 78 8.74 18.75 1.69
N GLU A 79 8.73 18.71 3.02
CA GLU A 79 8.60 19.91 3.86
C GLU A 79 9.91 20.70 3.87
N ALA A 80 9.81 22.00 4.12
CA ALA A 80 11.00 22.86 4.22
C ALA A 80 11.87 22.45 5.42
N SER A 81 13.19 22.39 5.20
CA SER A 81 14.19 22.02 6.21
C SER A 81 14.23 22.97 7.43
N SER A 82 13.80 24.22 7.27
CA SER A 82 13.97 25.31 8.25
C SER A 82 12.67 25.62 9.02
N TRP A 83 12.15 24.66 9.76
CA TRP A 83 10.97 24.89 10.59
C TRP A 83 11.35 25.23 12.02
N ASP A 84 10.75 26.30 12.53
CA ASP A 84 10.95 26.78 13.88
C ASP A 84 9.90 26.15 14.82
N GLU A 85 10.33 25.13 15.55
CA GLU A 85 9.51 24.41 16.53
C GLU A 85 9.00 25.32 17.64
N GLU A 86 9.85 26.22 18.13
CA GLU A 86 9.50 27.14 19.20
C GLU A 86 8.48 28.18 18.73
N ALA A 87 8.58 28.66 17.49
CA ALA A 87 7.55 29.51 16.90
C ALA A 87 6.21 28.79 16.79
N SER A 88 6.20 27.54 16.29
CA SER A 88 4.96 26.74 16.18
C SER A 88 4.32 26.46 17.55
N LYS A 89 5.14 26.18 18.57
CA LYS A 89 4.71 26.03 19.97
C LYS A 89 4.02 27.30 20.48
N LYS A 90 4.65 28.47 20.28
CA LYS A 90 4.09 29.76 20.69
C LYS A 90 2.80 30.09 19.97
N ASP A 91 2.71 29.80 18.67
CA ASP A 91 1.48 29.97 17.88
C ASP A 91 0.36 29.06 18.37
N PHE A 92 0.68 27.82 18.74
CA PHE A 92 -0.28 26.87 19.32
C PHE A 92 -0.83 27.38 20.66
N TRP A 93 0.04 27.86 21.56
CA TRP A 93 -0.38 28.45 22.84
C TRP A 93 -1.18 29.74 22.64
N GLN A 94 -0.81 30.57 21.66
CA GLN A 94 -1.55 31.78 21.31
C GLN A 94 -2.98 31.46 20.86
N GLU A 95 -3.18 30.45 20.02
CA GLU A 95 -4.53 30.06 19.59
C GLU A 95 -5.38 29.53 20.75
N ILE A 96 -4.77 28.82 21.72
CA ILE A 96 -5.44 28.42 22.97
C ILE A 96 -5.88 29.64 23.78
N ARG A 97 -4.98 30.63 23.98
CA ARG A 97 -5.31 31.88 24.67
C ARG A 97 -6.47 32.61 23.98
N ASP A 98 -6.40 32.75 22.67
CA ASP A 98 -7.42 33.46 21.90
C ASP A 98 -8.77 32.74 21.95
N ALA A 99 -8.75 31.41 21.97
CA ALA A 99 -9.95 30.60 22.14
C ALA A 99 -10.56 30.77 23.53
N ALA A 100 -9.74 30.86 24.58
CA ALA A 100 -10.20 31.15 25.92
C ALA A 100 -10.79 32.56 26.05
N ASN A 101 -10.15 33.57 25.44
CA ASN A 101 -10.62 34.96 25.45
C ASN A 101 -12.02 35.13 24.84
N ARG A 102 -12.37 34.31 23.84
CA ARG A 102 -13.71 34.28 23.22
C ARG A 102 -14.68 33.27 23.87
N SER A 103 -14.31 32.70 25.02
CA SER A 103 -15.04 31.64 25.73
C SER A 103 -15.37 30.44 24.82
N GLY A 104 -14.47 30.13 23.90
CA GLY A 104 -14.55 29.01 22.98
C GLY A 104 -14.08 27.71 23.64
N GLN A 105 -14.66 26.59 23.24
CA GLN A 105 -14.13 25.26 23.54
C GLN A 105 -13.05 24.91 22.52
N ILE A 106 -12.05 24.14 22.95
CA ILE A 106 -10.89 23.77 22.12
C ILE A 106 -10.89 22.26 21.93
N LEU A 107 -10.83 21.80 20.69
CA LEU A 107 -10.69 20.40 20.33
C LEU A 107 -9.32 20.17 19.70
N ILE A 108 -8.58 19.19 20.21
CA ILE A 108 -7.31 18.75 19.64
C ILE A 108 -7.44 17.26 19.30
N PRO A 109 -7.71 16.91 18.04
CA PRO A 109 -7.69 15.53 17.57
C PRO A 109 -6.27 14.99 17.63
N ALA A 110 -6.06 13.84 18.27
CA ALA A 110 -4.74 13.23 18.37
C ALA A 110 -4.81 11.70 18.24
N PHE A 111 -3.73 11.09 17.75
CA PHE A 111 -3.56 9.64 17.84
C PHE A 111 -3.37 9.21 19.29
N ALA A 112 -3.87 8.02 19.62
CA ALA A 112 -3.86 7.52 20.99
C ALA A 112 -2.44 7.32 21.54
N LEU A 113 -1.53 6.87 20.66
CA LEU A 113 -0.13 6.62 20.92
C LEU A 113 0.74 7.79 20.44
N GLY A 114 1.64 8.27 21.30
CA GLY A 114 2.60 9.32 20.98
C GLY A 114 1.97 10.70 21.06
N ARG A 115 1.26 11.11 20.00
CA ARG A 115 0.79 12.50 19.84
C ARG A 115 -0.10 12.99 20.99
N THR A 116 -0.99 12.14 21.52
CA THR A 116 -1.81 12.54 22.69
C THR A 116 -0.92 12.95 23.86
N GLN A 117 0.10 12.15 24.18
CA GLN A 117 0.98 12.39 25.32
C GLN A 117 1.85 13.64 25.11
N ASP A 118 2.36 13.87 23.89
CA ASP A 118 3.08 15.10 23.54
C ASP A 118 2.22 16.35 23.76
N ILE A 119 0.97 16.31 23.30
CA ILE A 119 0.05 17.45 23.44
C ILE A 119 -0.30 17.70 24.90
N LEU A 120 -0.48 16.66 25.71
CA LEU A 120 -0.72 16.84 27.14
C LEU A 120 0.46 17.53 27.83
N ALA A 121 1.69 17.11 27.50
CA ALA A 121 2.90 17.74 28.01
C ALA A 121 3.05 19.19 27.53
N LEU A 122 2.76 19.46 26.25
CA LEU A 122 2.83 20.80 25.67
C LEU A 122 1.82 21.78 26.29
N ILE A 123 0.60 21.30 26.59
CA ILE A 123 -0.42 22.07 27.31
C ILE A 123 0.02 22.31 28.76
N HIS A 124 0.57 21.29 29.43
CA HIS A 124 1.07 21.42 30.79
C HIS A 124 2.20 22.45 30.90
N GLU A 125 3.16 22.42 29.97
CA GLU A 125 4.24 23.40 29.86
C GLU A 125 3.70 24.82 29.65
N GLY A 126 2.78 25.01 28.71
CA GLY A 126 2.18 26.33 28.49
C GLY A 126 1.46 26.87 29.73
N LYS A 127 0.84 26.00 30.53
CA LYS A 127 0.18 26.41 31.78
C LYS A 127 1.19 26.81 32.85
N SER A 128 2.25 26.03 33.03
CA SER A 128 3.25 26.30 34.05
C SER A 128 4.03 27.58 33.77
N GLN A 129 4.22 27.92 32.50
CA GLN A 129 4.86 29.17 32.05
C GLN A 129 3.91 30.39 32.06
N GLY A 130 2.60 30.18 32.26
CA GLY A 130 1.60 31.24 32.19
C GLY A 130 1.24 31.67 30.76
N ASP A 131 1.74 30.96 29.76
CA ASP A 131 1.42 31.17 28.35
C ASP A 131 -0.01 30.75 28.02
N ILE A 132 -0.59 29.73 28.66
CA ILE A 132 -2.01 29.40 28.48
C ILE A 132 -2.76 29.51 29.80
N PRO A 133 -4.03 29.95 29.79
CA PRO A 133 -4.81 30.08 31.01
C PRO A 133 -5.04 28.70 31.65
N ASP A 134 -5.22 28.68 32.97
CA ASP A 134 -5.52 27.43 33.69
C ASP A 134 -6.98 26.96 33.45
N VAL A 135 -7.21 26.38 32.29
CA VAL A 135 -8.49 25.81 31.85
C VAL A 135 -8.52 24.29 31.99
N PRO A 136 -9.66 23.66 32.31
CA PRO A 136 -9.73 22.20 32.39
C PRO A 136 -9.31 21.52 31.08
N VAL A 137 -8.46 20.49 31.18
CA VAL A 137 -8.02 19.64 30.06
C VAL A 137 -8.62 18.25 30.24
N TYR A 138 -9.26 17.72 29.20
CA TYR A 138 -9.84 16.39 29.18
C TYR A 138 -9.18 15.53 28.12
N VAL A 139 -8.85 14.30 28.48
CA VAL A 139 -8.34 13.27 27.57
C VAL A 139 -9.31 12.10 27.52
N SER A 140 -9.49 11.51 26.33
CA SER A 140 -10.50 10.46 26.11
C SER A 140 -10.08 9.41 25.08
N GLY A 141 -10.78 8.28 25.11
CA GLY A 141 -10.52 7.13 24.26
C GLY A 141 -9.26 6.38 24.69
N LEU A 142 -8.60 5.73 23.73
CA LEU A 142 -7.40 4.93 24.00
C LEU A 142 -6.21 5.76 24.51
N GLY A 143 -6.25 7.08 24.34
CA GLY A 143 -5.22 7.97 24.89
C GLY A 143 -5.06 7.84 26.42
N ASN A 144 -6.15 7.56 27.15
CA ASN A 144 -6.10 7.35 28.61
C ASN A 144 -5.27 6.12 28.97
N ALA A 145 -5.63 4.97 28.39
CA ALA A 145 -4.98 3.70 28.64
C ALA A 145 -3.50 3.72 28.21
N ILE A 146 -3.19 4.41 27.11
CA ILE A 146 -1.80 4.52 26.64
C ILE A 146 -0.98 5.46 27.52
N SER A 147 -1.56 6.54 28.06
CA SER A 147 -0.86 7.38 29.04
C SER A 147 -0.48 6.61 30.31
N GLU A 148 -1.27 5.62 30.72
CA GLU A 148 -0.89 4.71 31.82
C GLU A 148 0.29 3.80 31.45
N ILE A 149 0.40 3.37 30.18
CA ILE A 149 1.58 2.63 29.70
C ILE A 149 2.82 3.52 29.73
N TYR A 150 2.71 4.77 29.29
CA TYR A 150 3.82 5.73 29.34
C TYR A 150 4.28 5.99 30.77
N GLU A 151 3.34 6.06 31.72
CA GLU A 151 3.64 6.25 33.14
C GLU A 151 4.55 5.14 33.70
N ASN A 152 4.32 3.90 33.26
CA ASN A 152 5.11 2.73 33.65
C ASN A 152 6.48 2.65 32.95
N ARG A 153 6.75 3.51 31.96
CA ARG A 153 7.97 3.54 31.13
C ARG A 153 8.60 4.93 31.06
N ARG A 154 8.38 5.77 32.09
CA ARG A 154 8.91 7.15 32.13
C ARG A 154 10.43 7.20 32.06
N ASP A 155 11.11 6.16 32.51
CA ASP A 155 12.55 5.98 32.41
C ASP A 155 13.05 5.87 30.96
N GLU A 156 12.17 5.69 29.97
CA GLU A 156 12.48 5.73 28.53
C GLU A 156 12.17 7.10 27.90
N LEU A 157 11.46 7.99 28.60
CA LEU A 157 11.13 9.33 28.14
C LEU A 157 12.30 10.32 28.38
N ARG A 158 12.15 11.53 27.83
CA ARG A 158 13.04 12.66 28.11
C ARG A 158 13.09 12.98 29.63
N PRO A 159 14.28 13.23 30.22
CA PRO A 159 14.45 13.41 31.66
C PRO A 159 13.49 14.43 32.31
N GLU A 160 13.23 15.54 31.63
CA GLU A 160 12.38 16.65 32.08
C GLU A 160 10.90 16.28 32.27
N TYR A 161 10.43 15.16 31.69
CA TYR A 161 9.05 14.67 31.83
C TYR A 161 8.92 13.48 32.79
N ARG A 162 9.99 13.10 33.50
CA ARG A 162 9.96 11.95 34.43
C ARG A 162 9.23 12.26 35.74
N ASP A 163 9.35 13.49 36.23
CA ASP A 163 8.88 13.86 37.57
C ASP A 163 7.39 14.23 37.63
N THR A 164 6.80 14.62 36.50
CA THR A 164 5.37 14.95 36.42
C THR A 164 4.61 13.85 35.65
N PRO A 165 3.73 13.10 36.33
CA PRO A 165 2.92 12.07 35.68
C PRO A 165 2.05 12.62 34.55
N LEU A 166 2.06 11.98 33.38
CA LEU A 166 1.20 12.36 32.25
C LEU A 166 -0.29 12.28 32.61
N THR A 167 -0.64 11.35 33.50
CA THR A 167 -2.01 11.16 34.02
C THR A 167 -2.49 12.33 34.89
N GLN A 168 -1.59 13.18 35.39
CA GLN A 168 -1.93 14.38 36.15
C GLN A 168 -2.08 15.63 35.25
N MET A 169 -1.64 15.56 33.99
CA MET A 169 -1.70 16.69 33.06
C MET A 169 -3.10 16.91 32.46
N ALA A 170 -3.97 15.89 32.50
CA ALA A 170 -5.36 16.00 32.05
C ALA A 170 -6.32 15.07 32.80
N ARG A 171 -7.60 15.44 32.80
CA ARG A 171 -8.68 14.65 33.41
C ARG A 171 -9.15 13.59 32.43
N SER A 172 -9.04 12.31 32.84
CA SER A 172 -9.57 11.19 32.07
C SER A 172 -11.10 11.25 31.96
N THR A 173 -11.62 11.01 30.76
CA THR A 173 -13.06 10.84 30.51
C THR A 173 -13.33 9.77 29.45
N ASP A 174 -14.50 9.14 29.53
CA ASP A 174 -14.97 8.20 28.51
C ASP A 174 -15.65 8.93 27.33
N SER A 175 -15.73 8.24 26.19
CA SER A 175 -16.31 8.81 24.96
C SER A 175 -17.80 9.17 25.08
N GLN A 176 -18.55 8.55 26.00
CA GLN A 176 -19.98 8.84 26.20
C GLN A 176 -20.20 10.11 27.04
N SER A 177 -19.30 10.35 28.00
CA SER A 177 -19.32 11.49 28.92
C SER A 177 -18.78 12.77 28.28
N LEU A 178 -17.93 12.64 27.26
CA LEU A 178 -17.26 13.75 26.60
C LEU A 178 -18.22 14.77 25.97
N LEU A 179 -19.34 14.35 25.35
CA LEU A 179 -20.36 15.30 24.87
C LEU A 179 -21.12 16.00 26.02
N LYS A 180 -21.30 15.31 27.16
CA LYS A 180 -21.94 15.91 28.35
C LYS A 180 -21.04 16.98 28.95
N LEU A 181 -19.73 16.72 29.06
CA LEU A 181 -18.73 17.68 29.52
C LEU A 181 -18.65 18.90 28.61
N TYR A 182 -18.59 18.71 27.29
CA TYR A 182 -18.66 19.80 26.31
C TYR A 182 -19.88 20.68 26.53
N LYS A 183 -21.09 20.09 26.62
CA LYS A 183 -22.33 20.83 26.84
C LYS A 183 -22.33 21.60 28.16
N LYS A 184 -21.77 21.01 29.23
CA LYS A 184 -21.63 21.67 30.53
C LYS A 184 -20.75 22.92 30.43
N HIS A 185 -19.55 22.79 29.86
CA HIS A 185 -18.61 23.91 29.70
C HIS A 185 -19.15 25.02 28.80
N VAL A 186 -19.86 24.66 27.72
CA VAL A 186 -20.59 25.63 26.88
C VAL A 186 -21.65 26.39 27.69
N LYS A 187 -22.43 25.69 28.53
CA LYS A 187 -23.46 26.30 29.37
C LYS A 187 -22.86 27.23 30.42
N ASP A 188 -21.79 26.78 31.07
CA ASP A 188 -21.11 27.49 32.16
C ASP A 188 -20.22 28.64 31.64
N LYS A 189 -20.11 28.80 30.31
CA LYS A 189 -19.21 29.76 29.63
C LYS A 189 -17.75 29.64 30.08
N GLN A 190 -17.36 28.44 30.50
CA GLN A 190 -16.00 28.10 30.88
C GLN A 190 -15.32 27.41 29.70
N THR A 191 -14.15 27.89 29.28
CA THR A 191 -13.35 27.20 28.26
C THR A 191 -12.78 25.90 28.83
N ALA A 192 -12.84 24.84 28.03
CA ALA A 192 -12.14 23.59 28.28
C ALA A 192 -11.43 23.11 27.00
N ILE A 193 -10.35 22.34 27.20
CA ILE A 193 -9.58 21.70 26.14
C ILE A 193 -9.94 20.20 26.11
N PHE A 194 -10.26 19.68 24.94
CA PHE A 194 -10.59 18.28 24.70
C PHE A 194 -9.53 17.67 23.78
N VAL A 195 -8.66 16.82 24.31
CA VAL A 195 -7.73 16.00 23.54
C VAL A 195 -8.37 14.63 23.34
N THR A 196 -8.64 14.27 22.09
CA THR A 196 -9.44 13.06 21.82
C THR A 196 -9.03 12.36 20.54
N THR A 197 -9.23 11.05 20.55
CA THR A 197 -8.95 10.16 19.42
C THR A 197 -10.10 10.18 18.42
N ASN A 198 -9.88 10.06 17.11
CA ASN A 198 -8.62 9.81 16.38
C ASN A 198 -8.04 11.10 15.75
N GLY A 199 -6.72 11.17 15.55
CA GLY A 199 -5.99 12.34 15.02
C GLY A 199 -6.39 12.81 13.61
N MET A 200 -6.91 11.92 12.76
CA MET A 200 -7.45 12.27 11.43
C MET A 200 -8.99 12.32 11.40
N MET A 201 -9.61 12.33 12.58
CA MET A 201 -11.06 12.31 12.79
C MET A 201 -11.77 11.20 12.01
N GLU A 202 -11.31 9.95 12.08
CA GLU A 202 -12.10 8.84 11.53
C GLU A 202 -13.56 8.94 12.01
N PRO A 203 -14.55 8.67 11.15
CA PRO A 203 -15.95 8.75 11.55
C PRO A 203 -16.20 7.95 12.83
N TRP A 204 -17.23 8.34 13.61
CA TRP A 204 -17.61 7.71 14.90
C TRP A 204 -16.67 7.94 16.09
N THR A 205 -15.45 8.42 15.86
CA THR A 205 -14.49 8.66 16.94
C THR A 205 -14.92 9.86 17.81
N GLY A 206 -14.37 9.94 19.02
CA GLY A 206 -14.67 11.05 19.95
C GLY A 206 -14.38 12.41 19.33
N ALA A 207 -13.26 12.50 18.58
CA ALA A 207 -12.89 13.67 17.80
C ALA A 207 -13.96 14.05 16.77
N ALA A 208 -14.40 13.11 15.94
CA ALA A 208 -15.42 13.37 14.91
C ALA A 208 -16.77 13.80 15.53
N VAL A 209 -17.18 13.14 16.63
CA VAL A 209 -18.43 13.44 17.33
C VAL A 209 -18.43 14.84 17.94
N LEU A 210 -17.32 15.27 18.57
CA LEU A 210 -17.20 16.63 19.08
C LEU A 210 -17.07 17.66 17.97
N ALA A 211 -16.22 17.38 16.98
CA ALA A 211 -15.99 18.27 15.86
C ALA A 211 -17.31 18.61 15.18
N GLN A 212 -18.18 17.62 14.94
CA GLN A 212 -19.51 17.83 14.35
C GLN A 212 -20.33 18.90 15.08
N ARG A 213 -20.23 18.98 16.42
CA ARG A 213 -20.92 19.99 17.23
C ARG A 213 -20.16 21.30 17.30
N MET A 214 -18.84 21.24 17.36
CA MET A 214 -17.99 22.39 17.59
C MET A 214 -17.85 23.28 16.35
N VAL A 215 -17.84 22.67 15.15
CA VAL A 215 -17.72 23.44 13.90
C VAL A 215 -18.86 24.42 13.69
N GLU A 216 -20.05 24.15 14.24
CA GLU A 216 -21.24 25.01 14.08
C GLU A 216 -21.20 26.28 14.97
N SER A 217 -20.22 26.41 15.84
CA SER A 217 -20.03 27.57 16.72
C SER A 217 -18.88 28.44 16.21
N PRO A 218 -19.08 29.74 15.95
CA PRO A 218 -18.01 30.61 15.48
C PRO A 218 -16.93 30.87 16.55
N LYS A 219 -17.11 30.41 17.79
CA LYS A 219 -16.19 30.66 18.91
C LYS A 219 -15.16 29.56 19.11
N HIS A 220 -15.51 28.33 18.73
CA HIS A 220 -14.74 27.14 19.09
C HIS A 220 -13.53 26.96 18.19
N ALA A 221 -12.48 26.33 18.70
CA ALA A 221 -11.25 26.08 17.96
C ALA A 221 -11.05 24.57 17.75
N ILE A 222 -10.54 24.19 16.57
CA ILE A 222 -10.10 22.83 16.27
C ILE A 222 -8.64 22.91 15.83
N LEU A 223 -7.75 22.37 16.65
CA LEU A 223 -6.30 22.47 16.45
C LEU A 223 -5.77 21.09 16.07
N PHE A 224 -5.34 20.94 14.83
CA PHE A 224 -4.68 19.72 14.36
C PHE A 224 -3.18 19.83 14.65
N THR A 225 -2.55 18.69 14.94
CA THR A 225 -1.15 18.62 15.40
C THR A 225 -0.36 17.54 14.65
N GLY A 226 -0.89 17.07 13.53
CA GLY A 226 -0.31 16.03 12.70
C GLY A 226 -0.88 16.08 11.29
N TYR A 227 -0.20 15.42 10.35
CA TYR A 227 -0.61 15.36 8.95
C TYR A 227 -2.06 14.89 8.80
N GLN A 228 -2.80 15.53 7.90
CA GLN A 228 -4.19 15.17 7.59
C GLN A 228 -4.22 14.65 6.16
N ALA A 229 -4.32 13.32 6.00
CA ALA A 229 -4.32 12.72 4.68
C ALA A 229 -5.57 13.13 3.88
N SER A 230 -5.39 13.38 2.57
CA SER A 230 -6.50 13.67 1.67
C SER A 230 -7.53 12.53 1.69
N GLY A 231 -8.82 12.89 1.74
CA GLY A 231 -9.94 11.94 1.86
C GLY A 231 -10.35 11.59 3.29
N THR A 232 -9.57 12.00 4.31
CA THR A 232 -9.98 11.91 5.72
C THR A 232 -10.97 13.02 6.09
N LEU A 233 -11.76 12.80 7.14
CA LEU A 233 -12.67 13.84 7.64
C LEU A 233 -11.90 14.99 8.30
N GLY A 234 -10.77 14.71 8.95
CA GLY A 234 -9.92 15.76 9.52
C GLY A 234 -9.40 16.73 8.45
N TYR A 235 -8.97 16.21 7.29
CA TYR A 235 -8.61 17.03 6.13
C TYR A 235 -9.79 17.90 5.64
N ASP A 236 -10.98 17.31 5.51
CA ASP A 236 -12.16 18.04 5.06
C ASP A 236 -12.55 19.15 6.06
N VAL A 237 -12.52 18.86 7.36
CA VAL A 237 -12.82 19.84 8.41
C VAL A 237 -11.81 20.98 8.37
N LEU A 238 -10.51 20.68 8.30
CA LEU A 238 -9.46 21.68 8.26
C LEU A 238 -9.61 22.63 7.08
N ASN A 239 -9.84 22.09 5.88
CA ASN A 239 -9.76 22.84 4.62
C ASN A 239 -11.11 23.41 4.12
N ALA A 240 -12.24 22.97 4.68
CA ALA A 240 -13.54 23.46 4.24
C ALA A 240 -13.68 24.99 4.48
N PRO A 241 -14.14 25.76 3.47
CA PRO A 241 -14.52 27.16 3.66
C PRO A 241 -15.62 27.31 4.72
N VAL A 242 -15.67 28.47 5.37
CA VAL A 242 -16.79 28.82 6.25
C VAL A 242 -18.11 28.80 5.45
N ASP A 243 -19.19 28.42 6.12
CA ASP A 243 -20.54 28.17 5.61
C ASP A 243 -20.70 26.92 4.71
N THR A 244 -19.64 26.12 4.56
CA THR A 244 -19.74 24.83 3.88
C THR A 244 -20.58 23.86 4.72
N ARG A 245 -21.53 23.17 4.08
CA ARG A 245 -22.23 22.03 4.67
C ARG A 245 -21.42 20.76 4.45
N LEU A 246 -20.79 20.26 5.51
CA LEU A 246 -19.88 19.10 5.45
C LEU A 246 -20.58 17.83 5.96
N ASP A 247 -20.35 16.70 5.29
CA ASP A 247 -20.78 15.37 5.75
C ASP A 247 -19.72 14.75 6.67
N PHE A 248 -20.08 14.55 7.94
CA PHE A 248 -19.26 13.87 8.95
C PHE A 248 -19.37 12.34 8.85
N ARG A 249 -20.10 11.82 7.85
CA ARG A 249 -20.17 10.39 7.49
C ARG A 249 -20.73 9.54 8.64
N MET A 250 -21.70 10.11 9.36
CA MET A 250 -22.39 9.47 10.50
C MET A 250 -23.56 8.57 10.03
N LYS A 251 -24.14 7.74 10.91
CA LYS A 251 -24.93 6.54 10.52
C LYS A 251 -26.23 7.02 9.93
N LYS A 252 -26.73 6.30 8.91
CA LYS A 252 -28.08 6.54 8.35
C LYS A 252 -29.09 6.66 9.50
N GLY A 253 -29.74 7.82 9.61
CA GLY A 253 -30.75 8.11 10.63
C GLY A 253 -30.36 9.14 11.71
N LYS A 254 -29.09 9.56 11.79
CA LYS A 254 -28.67 10.74 12.58
C LYS A 254 -28.23 11.85 11.62
N GLN A 255 -28.47 13.12 11.95
CA GLN A 255 -27.94 14.24 11.15
C GLN A 255 -26.41 14.09 11.07
N GLY A 256 -25.92 13.63 9.92
CA GLY A 256 -24.49 13.48 9.63
C GLY A 256 -23.84 14.75 9.11
N PHE A 257 -24.63 15.78 8.81
CA PHE A 257 -24.13 17.04 8.28
C PHE A 257 -24.00 18.10 9.36
N ALA A 258 -22.98 18.96 9.25
CA ALA A 258 -22.82 20.17 10.05
C ALA A 258 -22.39 21.34 9.15
N ILE A 259 -22.76 22.56 9.54
CA ILE A 259 -22.31 23.77 8.84
C ILE A 259 -21.03 24.27 9.51
N ILE A 260 -20.00 24.46 8.70
CA ILE A 260 -18.69 24.93 9.12
C ILE A 260 -18.75 26.43 9.44
N ARG A 261 -18.88 26.83 10.70
CA ARG A 261 -19.02 28.25 11.13
C ARG A 261 -17.79 28.82 11.84
N THR A 262 -17.02 28.01 12.56
CA THR A 262 -15.76 28.49 13.13
C THR A 262 -14.78 28.86 12.01
N PRO A 263 -13.99 29.93 12.08
CA PRO A 263 -12.81 30.10 11.23
C PRO A 263 -11.54 29.53 11.88
N TYR A 264 -11.61 29.16 13.16
CA TYR A 264 -10.45 28.79 14.00
C TYR A 264 -10.13 27.31 13.87
N ARG A 265 -9.75 26.90 12.65
CA ARG A 265 -9.24 25.57 12.36
C ARG A 265 -7.83 25.71 11.80
N LYS A 266 -6.85 25.23 12.55
CA LYS A 266 -5.44 25.38 12.19
C LYS A 266 -4.72 24.06 12.38
N ASN A 267 -3.72 23.82 11.54
CA ASN A 267 -2.78 22.73 11.73
C ASN A 267 -1.47 23.32 12.23
N PHE A 268 -1.01 22.80 13.37
CA PHE A 268 0.28 23.13 13.96
C PHE A 268 1.21 21.98 13.66
N ARG A 269 2.38 22.30 13.12
CA ARG A 269 3.43 21.29 13.02
C ARG A 269 3.94 21.07 14.43
N ILE A 270 3.81 19.84 14.91
CA ILE A 270 4.42 19.35 16.15
C ILE A 270 4.85 17.96 15.70
N SER A 271 5.96 17.85 14.96
CA SER A 271 6.28 16.62 14.23
C SER A 271 6.93 15.59 15.16
N ALA A 272 6.59 14.32 14.97
CA ALA A 272 7.30 13.19 15.56
C ALA A 272 8.19 12.47 14.51
N HIS A 273 8.19 12.97 13.28
CA HIS A 273 8.98 12.44 12.17
C HIS A 273 10.18 13.34 11.90
N ALA A 274 11.28 12.70 11.50
CA ALA A 274 12.51 13.33 11.06
C ALA A 274 12.25 14.23 9.85
N SER A 275 12.80 15.45 9.92
CA SER A 275 12.93 16.38 8.81
C SER A 275 13.80 15.80 7.70
N ARG A 276 13.73 16.39 6.50
CA ARG A 276 14.55 15.98 5.37
C ARG A 276 16.05 15.93 5.68
N ASP A 277 16.57 16.92 6.40
CA ASP A 277 18.00 17.00 6.72
C ASP A 277 18.40 15.90 7.73
N GLU A 278 17.53 15.60 8.69
CA GLU A 278 17.69 14.48 9.60
C GLU A 278 17.64 13.13 8.85
N LEU A 279 16.71 12.94 7.92
CA LEU A 279 16.63 11.74 7.07
C LEU A 279 17.92 11.56 6.25
N VAL A 280 18.47 12.63 5.67
CA VAL A 280 19.77 12.60 4.98
C VAL A 280 20.89 12.18 5.93
N SER A 281 20.90 12.68 7.17
CA SER A 281 21.91 12.31 8.16
C SER A 281 21.88 10.82 8.52
N VAL A 282 20.69 10.21 8.59
CA VAL A 282 20.53 8.76 8.84
C VAL A 282 21.10 7.95 7.69
N VAL A 283 20.83 8.36 6.45
CA VAL A 283 21.38 7.71 5.26
C VAL A 283 22.90 7.84 5.22
N GLN A 284 23.46 8.99 5.59
CA GLN A 284 24.91 9.20 5.67
C GLN A 284 25.56 8.35 6.76
N HIS A 285 24.91 8.21 7.92
CA HIS A 285 25.39 7.38 9.03
C HIS A 285 25.51 5.91 8.62
N PHE A 286 24.43 5.33 8.10
CA PHE A 286 24.42 3.93 7.67
C PHE A 286 25.24 3.71 6.39
N ASN A 287 25.32 4.69 5.50
CA ASN A 287 26.00 4.58 4.20
C ASN A 287 25.71 3.24 3.47
N PRO A 288 24.44 2.95 3.16
CA PRO A 288 24.03 1.67 2.59
C PRO A 288 24.50 1.50 1.14
N LYS A 289 24.62 0.25 0.68
CA LYS A 289 24.86 -0.02 -0.76
C LYS A 289 23.65 0.35 -1.61
N GLU A 290 22.45 0.01 -1.14
CA GLU A 290 21.17 0.22 -1.82
C GLU A 290 20.20 0.93 -0.86
N LEU A 291 19.53 1.99 -1.33
CA LEU A 291 18.51 2.71 -0.55
C LEU A 291 17.12 2.49 -1.14
N ILE A 292 16.17 2.11 -0.30
CA ILE A 292 14.75 1.96 -0.67
C ILE A 292 13.96 2.97 0.16
N LEU A 293 13.31 3.92 -0.51
CA LEU A 293 12.45 4.91 0.12
C LEU A 293 11.00 4.45 0.06
N ILE A 294 10.35 4.45 1.21
CA ILE A 294 8.94 4.08 1.38
C ILE A 294 8.24 5.09 2.30
N HIS A 295 6.95 4.88 2.56
CA HIS A 295 6.18 5.63 3.55
C HIS A 295 6.33 7.16 3.41
N GLY A 296 5.85 7.68 2.27
CA GLY A 296 5.79 9.10 1.96
C GLY A 296 4.95 9.31 0.70
N ASP A 297 4.36 10.50 0.55
CA ASP A 297 3.69 10.89 -0.70
C ASP A 297 4.74 11.09 -1.80
N SER A 298 4.32 11.08 -3.08
CA SER A 298 5.23 11.14 -4.24
C SER A 298 6.22 12.31 -4.15
N ASP A 299 5.73 13.50 -3.78
CA ASP A 299 6.55 14.70 -3.64
C ASP A 299 7.65 14.53 -2.57
N ALA A 300 7.35 13.81 -1.48
CA ALA A 300 8.27 13.62 -0.38
C ALA A 300 9.37 12.60 -0.75
N LEU A 301 8.98 11.50 -1.38
CA LEU A 301 9.91 10.49 -1.90
C LEU A 301 10.88 11.12 -2.92
N ASP A 302 10.35 11.91 -3.86
CA ASP A 302 11.16 12.60 -4.87
C ASP A 302 12.05 13.68 -4.27
N ALA A 303 11.54 14.46 -3.32
CA ALA A 303 12.31 15.49 -2.64
C ALA A 303 13.50 14.89 -1.88
N LEU A 304 13.31 13.79 -1.16
CA LEU A 304 14.39 13.10 -0.46
C LEU A 304 15.43 12.57 -1.45
N LYS A 305 14.98 11.86 -2.49
CA LYS A 305 15.86 11.29 -3.52
C LYS A 305 16.72 12.36 -4.19
N LYS A 306 16.18 13.55 -4.47
CA LYS A 306 16.91 14.69 -5.06
C LYS A 306 17.91 15.35 -4.11
N THR A 307 17.69 15.23 -2.80
CA THR A 307 18.52 15.91 -1.77
C THR A 307 19.70 15.06 -1.34
N LEU A 308 19.64 13.75 -1.55
CA LEU A 308 20.73 12.84 -1.21
C LEU A 308 22.01 13.22 -1.98
N PRO A 309 23.14 13.38 -1.28
CA PRO A 309 24.35 14.00 -1.84
C PRO A 309 25.18 13.06 -2.73
N ASP A 310 24.80 11.79 -2.87
CA ASP A 310 25.62 10.76 -3.49
C ASP A 310 24.91 9.98 -4.61
N THR A 311 25.69 9.21 -5.36
CA THR A 311 25.24 8.50 -6.55
C THR A 311 24.77 7.07 -6.25
N ARG A 312 24.52 6.71 -4.98
CA ARG A 312 24.06 5.35 -4.65
C ARG A 312 22.71 5.08 -5.33
N PRO A 313 22.39 3.82 -5.68
CA PRO A 313 21.07 3.51 -6.20
C PRO A 313 19.97 3.80 -5.15
N VAL A 314 18.97 4.57 -5.56
CA VAL A 314 17.80 4.92 -4.75
C VAL A 314 16.53 4.44 -5.45
N HIS A 315 15.82 3.52 -4.80
CA HIS A 315 14.63 2.88 -5.31
C HIS A 315 13.37 3.40 -4.61
N ILE A 316 12.29 3.55 -5.37
CA ILE A 316 10.96 3.92 -4.87
C ILE A 316 9.99 2.86 -5.41
N PRO A 317 9.74 1.76 -4.66
CA PRO A 317 8.89 0.68 -5.12
C PRO A 317 7.41 1.02 -5.02
N ARG A 318 6.60 0.34 -5.83
CA ARG A 318 5.14 0.32 -5.68
C ARG A 318 4.74 -0.77 -4.70
N ASN A 319 3.57 -0.61 -4.08
CA ASN A 319 3.00 -1.66 -3.25
C ASN A 319 2.85 -2.97 -4.04
N GLY A 320 3.50 -4.03 -3.55
CA GLY A 320 3.51 -5.35 -4.16
C GLY A 320 4.66 -5.59 -5.15
N ASP A 321 5.51 -4.60 -5.42
CA ASP A 321 6.76 -4.87 -6.14
C ASP A 321 7.65 -5.80 -5.28
N MET A 322 8.33 -6.73 -5.95
CA MET A 322 9.16 -7.76 -5.32
C MET A 322 10.59 -7.62 -5.80
N ALA A 323 11.55 -7.74 -4.89
CA ALA A 323 12.97 -7.67 -5.21
C ALA A 323 13.77 -8.72 -4.45
N GLU A 324 14.90 -9.11 -5.03
CA GLU A 324 15.87 -9.99 -4.40
C GLU A 324 17.25 -9.33 -4.38
N MET A 325 17.99 -9.51 -3.28
CA MET A 325 19.35 -9.01 -3.18
C MET A 325 20.30 -10.00 -3.88
N GLY A 326 20.86 -9.58 -5.01
CA GLY A 326 21.91 -10.34 -5.69
C GLY A 326 23.28 -10.20 -5.00
N LYS A 327 24.34 -10.67 -5.68
CA LYS A 327 25.73 -10.55 -5.16
C LYS A 327 26.09 -9.08 -4.84
N ASN A 328 25.74 -8.14 -5.71
CA ASN A 328 26.16 -6.74 -5.57
C ASN A 328 25.02 -5.70 -5.64
N THR A 329 23.83 -6.06 -6.14
CA THR A 329 22.75 -5.10 -6.35
C THR A 329 21.38 -5.76 -6.21
N LEU A 330 20.38 -4.93 -5.95
CA LEU A 330 18.99 -5.33 -5.83
C LEU A 330 18.38 -5.61 -7.23
N GLN A 331 17.72 -6.76 -7.38
CA GLN A 331 17.07 -7.17 -8.63
C GLN A 331 15.55 -7.14 -8.47
N TRP A 332 14.90 -6.26 -9.22
CA TRP A 332 13.44 -6.07 -9.21
C TRP A 332 12.74 -7.13 -10.07
N LEU A 333 12.13 -8.13 -9.43
CA LEU A 333 11.52 -9.29 -10.10
C LEU A 333 10.40 -8.89 -11.07
N ASN A 334 9.60 -7.88 -10.70
CA ASN A 334 8.55 -7.28 -11.51
C ASN A 334 9.05 -6.68 -12.84
N THR A 335 10.35 -6.40 -12.96
CA THR A 335 10.94 -5.90 -14.20
C THR A 335 11.41 -7.02 -15.13
N MET A 336 11.66 -8.22 -14.59
CA MET A 336 12.29 -9.33 -15.31
C MET A 336 11.25 -10.32 -15.83
N PRO A 337 11.37 -10.80 -17.08
CA PRO A 337 10.58 -11.93 -17.54
C PRO A 337 11.03 -13.21 -16.81
N ALA A 338 10.11 -14.17 -16.68
CA ALA A 338 10.45 -15.50 -16.14
C ALA A 338 9.77 -16.65 -16.87
N MET A 339 10.49 -17.77 -16.96
CA MET A 339 10.00 -19.06 -17.41
C MET A 339 9.82 -19.97 -16.21
N ILE A 340 8.61 -20.49 -16.03
CA ILE A 340 8.36 -21.57 -15.09
C ILE A 340 8.39 -22.88 -15.87
N MET A 341 9.26 -23.81 -15.48
CA MET A 341 9.42 -25.10 -16.12
C MET A 341 9.09 -26.19 -15.12
N THR A 342 8.07 -27.00 -15.41
CA THR A 342 7.76 -28.16 -14.57
C THR A 342 8.68 -29.32 -14.91
N VAL A 343 9.37 -29.85 -13.90
CA VAL A 343 10.42 -30.85 -14.09
C VAL A 343 9.85 -32.24 -13.91
N GLY A 344 9.98 -33.06 -14.95
CA GLY A 344 9.60 -34.47 -14.92
C GLY A 344 10.78 -35.40 -14.64
N THR A 345 10.50 -36.71 -14.73
CA THR A 345 11.52 -37.76 -14.63
C THR A 345 12.02 -38.25 -15.99
N SER A 346 11.66 -37.55 -17.09
CA SER A 346 12.04 -37.92 -18.46
C SER A 346 13.56 -38.02 -18.64
N LEU A 347 14.29 -37.09 -18.02
CA LEU A 347 15.75 -37.09 -17.96
C LEU A 347 16.30 -38.40 -17.37
N LEU A 348 15.76 -38.83 -16.23
CA LEU A 348 16.16 -40.09 -15.59
C LEU A 348 15.78 -41.31 -16.43
N GLY A 349 14.62 -41.26 -17.09
CA GLY A 349 14.20 -42.30 -18.03
C GLY A 349 15.15 -42.43 -19.22
N ASN A 350 15.66 -41.33 -19.75
CA ASN A 350 16.63 -41.31 -20.84
C ASN A 350 18.00 -41.84 -20.38
N PHE A 351 18.48 -41.35 -19.23
CA PHE A 351 19.73 -41.82 -18.61
C PHE A 351 19.72 -43.33 -18.38
N ARG A 352 18.66 -43.87 -17.76
CA ARG A 352 18.55 -45.31 -17.44
C ARG A 352 18.46 -46.20 -18.68
N ARG A 353 17.99 -45.67 -19.82
CA ARG A 353 17.95 -46.41 -21.09
C ARG A 353 19.34 -46.57 -21.72
N GLU A 354 20.19 -45.56 -21.62
CA GLU A 354 21.55 -45.60 -22.14
C GLU A 354 22.54 -46.27 -21.16
N HIS A 355 22.25 -46.17 -19.85
CA HIS A 355 23.10 -46.69 -18.79
C HIS A 355 22.30 -47.56 -17.81
N PRO A 356 21.79 -48.74 -18.25
CA PRO A 356 20.93 -49.60 -17.44
C PRO A 356 21.62 -50.12 -16.17
N ASP A 357 22.95 -50.26 -16.21
CA ASP A 357 23.75 -50.81 -15.11
C ASP A 357 24.34 -49.73 -14.18
N ARG A 358 24.06 -48.44 -14.41
CA ARG A 358 24.56 -47.34 -13.58
C ARG A 358 23.47 -46.76 -12.68
N GLU A 359 23.83 -46.51 -11.43
CA GLU A 359 22.98 -45.76 -10.51
C GLU A 359 22.85 -44.29 -10.96
N ALA A 360 21.65 -43.73 -10.86
CA ALA A 360 21.40 -42.34 -11.19
C ALA A 360 21.78 -41.43 -10.02
N THR A 361 23.05 -41.02 -9.96
CA THR A 361 23.55 -39.99 -9.03
C THR A 361 23.56 -38.61 -9.69
N LEU A 362 23.67 -37.53 -8.89
CA LEU A 362 23.73 -36.17 -9.44
C LEU A 362 24.88 -36.00 -10.44
N GLU A 363 26.04 -36.58 -10.12
CA GLU A 363 27.21 -36.58 -10.99
C GLU A 363 26.93 -37.29 -12.32
N HIS A 364 26.43 -38.54 -12.28
CA HIS A 364 26.15 -39.31 -13.50
C HIS A 364 25.09 -38.66 -14.40
N VAL A 365 24.03 -38.11 -13.79
CA VAL A 365 22.95 -37.46 -14.54
C VAL A 365 23.42 -36.12 -15.14
N SER A 366 24.25 -35.37 -14.42
CA SER A 366 24.85 -34.13 -14.92
C SER A 366 25.84 -34.38 -16.05
N GLU A 367 26.67 -35.43 -15.94
CA GLU A 367 27.57 -35.86 -17.03
C GLU A 367 26.80 -36.25 -18.28
N PHE A 368 25.73 -37.02 -18.12
CA PHE A 368 24.83 -37.38 -19.22
C PHE A 368 24.21 -36.14 -19.87
N LEU A 369 23.65 -35.22 -19.07
CA LEU A 369 23.12 -33.96 -19.58
C LEU A 369 24.16 -33.18 -20.39
N ASN A 370 25.35 -32.96 -19.83
CA ASN A 370 26.42 -32.21 -20.49
C ASN A 370 26.89 -32.86 -21.80
N ARG A 371 26.96 -34.20 -21.85
CA ARG A 371 27.34 -34.92 -23.07
C ARG A 371 26.32 -34.73 -24.19
N HIS A 372 25.04 -34.76 -23.86
CA HIS A 372 23.94 -34.77 -24.84
C HIS A 372 23.30 -33.37 -25.04
N ILE A 373 23.77 -32.31 -24.35
CA ILE A 373 23.19 -30.97 -24.43
C ILE A 373 23.33 -30.29 -25.81
N HIS A 374 24.06 -30.87 -26.74
CA HIS A 374 24.15 -30.39 -28.13
C HIS A 374 23.64 -31.40 -29.16
N ASP A 375 23.13 -32.56 -28.71
CA ASP A 375 22.61 -33.58 -29.61
C ASP A 375 21.33 -33.12 -30.31
N THR A 376 21.11 -33.65 -31.51
CA THR A 376 19.90 -33.37 -32.31
C THR A 376 18.62 -33.78 -31.58
N ARG A 377 18.69 -34.82 -30.74
CA ARG A 377 17.62 -35.19 -29.80
C ARG A 377 18.05 -34.74 -28.40
N ALA A 378 17.31 -33.83 -27.77
CA ALA A 378 17.66 -33.36 -26.45
C ALA A 378 17.60 -34.49 -25.38
N PRO A 379 18.42 -34.38 -24.32
CA PRO A 379 18.48 -35.37 -23.24
C PRO A 379 17.24 -35.38 -22.35
N SER A 380 16.36 -34.38 -22.45
CA SER A 380 15.10 -34.32 -21.71
C SER A 380 14.09 -33.39 -22.39
N ALA A 381 12.81 -33.48 -21.98
CA ALA A 381 11.74 -32.60 -22.47
C ALA A 381 11.98 -31.13 -22.09
N GLU A 382 12.56 -30.90 -20.91
CA GLU A 382 12.98 -29.60 -20.38
C GLU A 382 13.99 -28.92 -21.32
N ILE A 383 15.06 -29.63 -21.69
CA ILE A 383 16.10 -29.10 -22.57
C ILE A 383 15.58 -28.87 -24.00
N GLN A 384 14.75 -29.79 -24.53
CA GLN A 384 14.15 -29.57 -25.85
C GLN A 384 13.28 -28.32 -25.86
N THR A 385 12.45 -28.15 -24.82
CA THR A 385 11.54 -27.00 -24.70
C THR A 385 12.32 -25.70 -24.55
N TRP A 386 13.35 -25.70 -23.70
CA TRP A 386 14.22 -24.54 -23.51
C TRP A 386 14.91 -24.12 -24.81
N ARG A 387 15.41 -25.05 -25.63
CA ARG A 387 16.05 -24.72 -26.93
C ARG A 387 15.07 -24.08 -27.92
N GLU A 388 13.89 -24.65 -28.07
CA GLU A 388 12.89 -24.20 -29.06
C GLU A 388 12.19 -22.89 -28.65
N MET A 389 12.12 -22.59 -27.35
CA MET A 389 11.46 -21.38 -26.83
C MET A 389 12.29 -20.10 -26.96
N GLU A 390 13.53 -20.18 -27.44
CA GLU A 390 14.48 -19.07 -27.60
C GLU A 390 14.50 -18.15 -26.37
N PRO A 391 15.03 -18.64 -25.24
CA PRO A 391 14.96 -17.97 -23.95
C PRO A 391 15.76 -16.67 -23.98
N ASP A 392 15.13 -15.59 -23.51
CA ASP A 392 15.80 -14.30 -23.37
C ASP A 392 16.94 -14.46 -22.36
N LEU A 393 18.12 -13.91 -22.67
CA LEU A 393 19.25 -13.91 -21.76
C LEU A 393 18.92 -13.24 -20.42
N ASN A 394 17.92 -12.36 -20.36
CA ASN A 394 17.47 -11.70 -19.13
C ASN A 394 16.31 -12.40 -18.44
N GLU A 395 15.85 -13.55 -18.94
CA GLU A 395 14.77 -14.32 -18.35
C GLU A 395 15.27 -15.18 -17.17
N ARG A 396 14.48 -15.19 -16.10
CA ARG A 396 14.71 -16.06 -14.95
C ARG A 396 14.01 -17.40 -15.13
N VAL A 397 14.65 -18.50 -14.77
CA VAL A 397 14.09 -19.85 -14.91
C VAL A 397 13.77 -20.43 -13.55
N TYR A 398 12.52 -20.84 -13.34
CA TYR A 398 12.07 -21.52 -12.15
C TYR A 398 11.79 -22.99 -12.46
N LEU A 399 12.56 -23.89 -11.85
CA LEU A 399 12.42 -25.33 -12.02
C LEU A 399 11.47 -25.86 -10.94
N PHE A 400 10.20 -26.05 -11.30
CA PHE A 400 9.20 -26.58 -10.39
C PHE A 400 9.34 -28.10 -10.33
N VAL A 401 9.83 -28.62 -9.21
CA VAL A 401 10.17 -30.04 -9.03
C VAL A 401 9.18 -30.74 -8.11
N SER A 402 8.96 -32.03 -8.38
CA SER A 402 8.19 -32.91 -7.50
C SER A 402 8.84 -33.09 -6.13
N ASP A 403 8.02 -33.36 -5.12
CA ASP A 403 8.41 -33.54 -3.72
C ASP A 403 8.91 -34.97 -3.43
N ASP A 404 9.79 -35.45 -4.30
CA ASP A 404 10.41 -36.77 -4.23
C ASP A 404 11.88 -36.74 -4.69
N PRO A 405 12.71 -37.73 -4.30
CA PRO A 405 14.15 -37.71 -4.60
C PRO A 405 14.49 -37.66 -6.10
N ASN A 406 13.66 -38.23 -6.99
CA ASN A 406 13.93 -38.20 -8.42
C ASN A 406 13.70 -36.80 -8.99
N GLY A 407 12.64 -36.12 -8.56
CA GLY A 407 12.37 -34.73 -8.93
C GLY A 407 13.49 -33.79 -8.50
N GLU A 408 13.95 -33.92 -7.26
CA GLU A 408 15.07 -33.13 -6.72
C GLU A 408 16.37 -33.40 -7.49
N LEU A 409 16.66 -34.66 -7.80
CA LEU A 409 17.83 -35.05 -8.59
C LEU A 409 17.81 -34.44 -10.00
N CYS A 410 16.68 -34.54 -10.72
CA CYS A 410 16.50 -33.91 -12.03
C CYS A 410 16.67 -32.39 -11.95
N GLY A 411 16.02 -31.76 -10.96
CA GLY A 411 16.07 -30.32 -10.76
C GLY A 411 17.48 -29.80 -10.55
N ARG A 412 18.25 -30.42 -9.64
CA ARG A 412 19.64 -30.06 -9.38
C ARG A 412 20.54 -30.26 -10.61
N ALA A 413 20.34 -31.35 -11.36
CA ALA A 413 21.11 -31.61 -12.57
C ALA A 413 20.82 -30.54 -13.65
N LEU A 414 19.55 -30.16 -13.83
CA LEU A 414 19.15 -29.10 -14.77
C LEU A 414 19.62 -27.72 -14.32
N GLU A 415 19.56 -27.41 -13.03
CA GLU A 415 19.97 -26.11 -12.46
C GLU A 415 21.44 -25.79 -12.81
N SER A 416 22.31 -26.81 -12.84
CA SER A 416 23.73 -26.69 -13.21
C SER A 416 23.99 -26.19 -14.63
N LEU A 417 23.00 -26.27 -15.52
CA LEU A 417 23.13 -25.88 -16.93
C LEU A 417 22.86 -24.41 -17.18
N PHE A 418 22.23 -23.72 -16.23
CA PHE A 418 21.87 -22.33 -16.37
C PHE A 418 22.89 -21.42 -15.69
N PRO A 419 23.12 -20.20 -16.19
CA PRO A 419 24.05 -19.26 -15.57
C PRO A 419 23.74 -18.97 -14.10
N GLU A 420 24.77 -18.82 -13.28
CA GLU A 420 24.62 -18.53 -11.84
C GLU A 420 23.64 -17.37 -11.59
N GLY A 421 22.66 -17.61 -10.70
CA GLY A 421 21.67 -16.62 -10.29
C GLY A 421 20.48 -16.45 -11.23
N LYS A 422 20.47 -17.10 -12.41
CA LYS A 422 19.33 -17.05 -13.35
C LYS A 422 18.35 -18.20 -13.20
N THR A 423 18.69 -19.22 -12.42
CA THR A 423 17.81 -20.36 -12.18
C THR A 423 17.61 -20.59 -10.70
N GLN A 424 16.40 -21.04 -10.35
CA GLN A 424 16.04 -21.43 -9.00
C GLN A 424 15.15 -22.67 -9.04
N MET A 425 15.57 -23.71 -8.34
CA MET A 425 14.72 -24.86 -8.05
C MET A 425 13.63 -24.50 -7.02
N VAL A 426 12.39 -24.88 -7.31
CA VAL A 426 11.22 -24.68 -6.45
C VAL A 426 10.56 -26.03 -6.23
N ARG A 427 10.74 -26.59 -5.04
CA ARG A 427 10.09 -27.85 -4.64
C ARG A 427 8.62 -27.58 -4.32
N ILE A 428 7.71 -28.39 -4.89
CA ILE A 428 6.26 -28.25 -4.69
C ILE A 428 5.78 -29.29 -3.68
N PRO A 429 5.51 -28.92 -2.40
CA PRO A 429 5.15 -29.89 -1.36
C PRO A 429 3.92 -30.71 -1.75
N GLY A 430 3.96 -32.02 -1.49
CA GLY A 430 2.87 -32.95 -1.79
C GLY A 430 2.75 -33.35 -3.27
N LEU A 431 3.52 -32.76 -4.18
CA LEU A 431 3.56 -33.16 -5.59
C LEU A 431 4.36 -34.45 -5.75
N LYS A 432 3.76 -35.60 -5.45
CA LYS A 432 4.38 -36.94 -5.49
C LYS A 432 3.53 -37.91 -6.29
N SER A 433 4.03 -39.13 -6.52
CA SER A 433 3.27 -40.21 -7.16
C SER A 433 2.10 -40.75 -6.33
N ASP A 434 2.03 -40.42 -5.04
CA ASP A 434 0.92 -40.79 -4.17
C ASP A 434 -0.35 -40.00 -4.51
N PHE A 435 -1.44 -40.71 -4.81
CA PHE A 435 -2.70 -40.11 -5.28
C PHE A 435 -3.27 -39.06 -4.31
N GLN A 436 -3.33 -39.39 -3.02
CA GLN A 436 -3.95 -38.51 -2.03
C GLN A 436 -3.12 -37.23 -1.84
N SER A 437 -1.82 -37.38 -1.63
CA SER A 437 -0.89 -36.25 -1.50
C SER A 437 -0.90 -35.37 -2.76
N PHE A 438 -0.89 -35.99 -3.94
CA PHE A 438 -0.91 -35.28 -5.22
C PHE A 438 -2.18 -34.45 -5.41
N GLN A 439 -3.34 -35.02 -5.08
CA GLN A 439 -4.63 -34.36 -5.31
C GLN A 439 -4.97 -33.33 -4.22
N GLU A 440 -4.72 -33.64 -2.94
CA GLU A 440 -5.13 -32.81 -1.81
C GLU A 440 -4.13 -31.69 -1.49
N GLU A 441 -2.84 -31.89 -1.81
CA GLU A 441 -1.76 -30.94 -1.48
C GLU A 441 -0.95 -30.53 -2.71
N GLY A 442 -0.45 -31.49 -3.50
CA GLY A 442 0.47 -31.24 -4.61
C GLY A 442 -0.07 -30.30 -5.68
N LEU A 443 -1.24 -30.61 -6.25
CA LEU A 443 -1.87 -29.78 -7.28
C LEU A 443 -2.27 -28.37 -6.76
N PRO A 444 -2.90 -28.23 -5.57
CA PRO A 444 -3.12 -26.92 -4.97
C PRO A 444 -1.83 -26.11 -4.78
N ASN A 445 -0.77 -26.73 -4.24
CA ASN A 445 0.51 -26.07 -4.00
C ASN A 445 1.19 -25.66 -5.30
N LEU A 446 1.08 -26.47 -6.36
CA LEU A 446 1.57 -26.14 -7.69
C LEU A 446 0.90 -24.86 -8.22
N ILE A 447 -0.44 -24.79 -8.15
CA ILE A 447 -1.16 -23.59 -8.61
C ILE A 447 -0.87 -22.38 -7.74
N GLN A 448 -0.74 -22.54 -6.42
CA GLN A 448 -0.33 -21.46 -5.53
C GLN A 448 1.06 -20.94 -5.86
N ALA A 449 2.01 -21.84 -6.16
CA ALA A 449 3.34 -21.45 -6.62
C ALA A 449 3.26 -20.69 -7.95
N LEU A 450 2.49 -21.17 -8.94
CA LEU A 450 2.28 -20.44 -10.19
C LEU A 450 1.73 -19.03 -9.96
N ILE A 451 0.71 -18.88 -9.10
CA ILE A 451 0.14 -17.59 -8.73
C ILE A 451 1.19 -16.69 -8.07
N LEU A 452 1.97 -17.22 -7.13
CA LEU A 452 3.00 -16.47 -6.42
C LEU A 452 4.06 -15.93 -7.38
N TYR A 453 4.59 -16.76 -8.29
CA TYR A 453 5.60 -16.34 -9.25
C TYR A 453 5.02 -15.43 -10.35
N HIS A 454 3.75 -15.62 -10.72
CA HIS A 454 3.01 -14.67 -11.55
C HIS A 454 2.96 -13.27 -10.93
N GLN A 455 2.67 -13.20 -9.63
CA GLN A 455 2.64 -11.94 -8.87
C GLN A 455 4.03 -11.32 -8.74
N ARG A 456 5.05 -12.13 -8.41
CA ARG A 456 6.45 -11.65 -8.27
C ARG A 456 6.96 -10.95 -9.52
N HIS A 457 6.55 -11.41 -10.69
CA HIS A 457 7.00 -10.90 -11.99
C HIS A 457 6.01 -9.94 -12.67
N ASP A 458 5.01 -9.42 -11.94
CA ASP A 458 3.97 -8.53 -12.48
C ASP A 458 3.31 -9.07 -13.76
N GLY A 459 3.14 -10.38 -13.81
CA GLY A 459 2.55 -11.12 -14.91
C GLY A 459 3.44 -11.41 -16.11
N LYS A 460 4.74 -11.08 -16.07
CA LYS A 460 5.70 -11.35 -17.14
C LYS A 460 6.25 -12.77 -17.08
N ILE A 461 5.35 -13.75 -17.04
CA ILE A 461 5.74 -15.17 -16.98
C ILE A 461 5.23 -15.96 -18.18
N ARG A 462 5.95 -17.05 -18.51
CA ARG A 462 5.51 -18.11 -19.41
C ARG A 462 5.77 -19.47 -18.78
N ILE A 463 4.96 -20.46 -19.14
CA ILE A 463 5.04 -21.79 -18.54
C ILE A 463 5.45 -22.83 -19.59
N ALA A 464 6.53 -23.56 -19.32
CA ALA A 464 6.94 -24.78 -19.99
C ALA A 464 6.42 -25.98 -19.20
N ALA A 465 5.31 -26.56 -19.64
CA ALA A 465 4.63 -27.67 -18.99
C ALA A 465 5.27 -29.02 -19.41
N THR A 466 6.50 -29.27 -18.95
CA THR A 466 7.32 -30.43 -19.30
C THR A 466 7.26 -31.58 -18.26
N GLY A 467 6.58 -31.35 -17.14
CA GLY A 467 6.39 -32.30 -16.05
C GLY A 467 5.66 -33.58 -16.47
N GLY A 468 6.06 -34.71 -15.88
CA GLY A 468 5.68 -36.06 -16.32
C GLY A 468 4.23 -36.48 -16.02
N TYR A 469 3.52 -35.77 -15.13
CA TYR A 469 2.14 -36.10 -14.79
C TYR A 469 1.17 -35.44 -15.78
N LYS A 470 0.48 -36.23 -16.63
CA LYS A 470 -0.50 -35.71 -17.60
C LYS A 470 -1.60 -34.84 -16.96
N ALA A 471 -1.99 -35.14 -15.71
CA ALA A 471 -2.94 -34.34 -14.94
C ALA A 471 -2.39 -32.95 -14.56
N GLU A 472 -1.07 -32.86 -14.31
CA GLU A 472 -0.37 -31.62 -14.06
C GLU A 472 -0.41 -30.72 -15.30
N THR A 473 -0.05 -31.26 -16.48
CA THR A 473 -0.12 -30.52 -17.76
C THR A 473 -1.52 -29.96 -18.01
N ALA A 474 -2.57 -30.75 -17.78
CA ALA A 474 -3.95 -30.30 -17.96
C ALA A 474 -4.31 -29.15 -17.00
N MET A 475 -3.92 -29.26 -15.73
CA MET A 475 -4.22 -28.24 -14.72
C MET A 475 -3.41 -26.95 -14.93
N VAL A 476 -2.14 -27.06 -15.31
CA VAL A 476 -1.26 -25.95 -15.65
C VAL A 476 -1.77 -25.21 -16.89
N THR A 477 -2.22 -25.95 -17.91
CA THR A 477 -2.81 -25.36 -19.13
C THR A 477 -4.09 -24.58 -18.80
N LEU A 478 -4.94 -25.15 -17.95
CA LEU A 478 -6.16 -24.51 -17.47
C LEU A 478 -5.85 -23.24 -16.66
N ALA A 479 -4.93 -23.33 -15.69
CA ALA A 479 -4.53 -22.21 -14.86
C ALA A 479 -3.89 -21.09 -15.69
N GLY A 480 -3.01 -21.44 -16.65
CA GLY A 480 -2.43 -20.48 -17.57
C GLY A 480 -3.48 -19.77 -18.41
N SER A 481 -4.49 -20.49 -18.89
CA SER A 481 -5.63 -19.89 -19.60
C SER A 481 -6.45 -18.93 -18.71
N VAL A 482 -6.64 -19.24 -17.42
CA VAL A 482 -7.40 -18.39 -16.47
C VAL A 482 -6.61 -17.14 -16.06
N LEU A 483 -5.28 -17.25 -15.97
CA LEU A 483 -4.37 -16.20 -15.52
C LEU A 483 -3.80 -15.34 -16.66
N ASP A 484 -4.16 -15.65 -17.91
CA ASP A 484 -3.62 -15.06 -19.14
C ASP A 484 -2.10 -15.26 -19.27
N ILE A 485 -1.62 -16.46 -18.93
CA ILE A 485 -0.21 -16.88 -19.03
C ILE A 485 -0.03 -17.80 -20.24
N PRO A 486 0.93 -17.52 -21.15
CA PRO A 486 1.27 -18.44 -22.24
C PRO A 486 1.78 -19.79 -21.72
N VAL A 487 1.21 -20.88 -22.22
CA VAL A 487 1.60 -22.26 -21.87
C VAL A 487 2.16 -22.97 -23.09
N TYR A 488 3.29 -23.62 -22.91
CA TYR A 488 4.02 -24.38 -23.90
C TYR A 488 4.13 -25.83 -23.45
N TYR A 489 3.87 -26.77 -24.36
CA TYR A 489 3.89 -28.20 -24.11
C TYR A 489 4.72 -28.92 -25.17
N ILE A 490 5.44 -29.96 -24.77
CA ILE A 490 6.11 -30.86 -25.71
C ILE A 490 5.76 -32.31 -25.38
N HIS A 491 5.36 -33.06 -26.41
CA HIS A 491 5.23 -34.51 -26.31
C HIS A 491 6.61 -35.14 -26.59
N GLU A 492 6.92 -36.27 -25.94
CA GLU A 492 8.22 -36.95 -26.03
C GLU A 492 8.64 -37.39 -27.45
N ASP A 493 7.66 -37.52 -28.36
CA ASP A 493 7.85 -37.91 -29.76
C ASP A 493 7.85 -36.73 -30.73
N PHE A 494 7.60 -35.50 -30.26
CA PHE A 494 7.54 -34.32 -31.12
C PHE A 494 8.90 -33.63 -31.22
N LYS A 495 9.18 -33.07 -32.40
CA LYS A 495 10.39 -32.27 -32.65
C LYS A 495 10.24 -30.82 -32.22
N HIS A 496 9.01 -30.31 -32.21
CA HIS A 496 8.70 -28.90 -31.95
C HIS A 496 7.77 -28.75 -30.74
N VAL A 497 7.95 -27.66 -30.02
CA VAL A 497 7.08 -27.26 -28.90
C VAL A 497 5.74 -26.77 -29.44
N ILE A 498 4.67 -27.14 -28.75
CA ILE A 498 3.32 -26.68 -29.03
C ILE A 498 2.99 -25.54 -28.08
N ARG A 499 2.72 -24.36 -28.62
CA ARG A 499 2.07 -23.28 -27.87
C ARG A 499 0.59 -23.62 -27.76
N MET A 500 0.08 -23.69 -26.53
CA MET A 500 -1.35 -23.84 -26.30
C MET A 500 -2.03 -22.51 -26.60
N ASP A 501 -2.92 -22.49 -27.58
CA ASP A 501 -3.74 -21.30 -27.87
C ASP A 501 -4.69 -21.03 -26.70
N PRO A 502 -5.04 -19.74 -26.44
CA PRO A 502 -6.09 -19.41 -25.51
C PRO A 502 -7.38 -20.14 -25.90
N LEU A 503 -8.04 -20.77 -24.93
CA LEU A 503 -9.33 -21.41 -25.19
C LEU A 503 -10.31 -20.34 -25.74
N PRO A 504 -11.09 -20.64 -26.81
CA PRO A 504 -12.07 -19.72 -27.37
C PRO A 504 -13.29 -19.50 -26.46
N VAL A 505 -13.18 -19.92 -25.20
CA VAL A 505 -14.16 -19.77 -24.13
C VAL A 505 -13.48 -18.96 -23.04
N SER A 506 -13.97 -17.74 -22.80
CA SER A 506 -13.50 -16.90 -21.70
C SER A 506 -14.32 -17.16 -20.44
N TRP A 507 -13.67 -17.16 -19.28
CA TRP A 507 -14.36 -17.24 -18.00
C TRP A 507 -15.17 -15.96 -17.73
N ASP A 508 -16.42 -16.10 -17.28
CA ASP A 508 -17.20 -14.96 -16.80
C ASP A 508 -16.72 -14.55 -15.41
N VAL A 509 -15.63 -13.79 -15.43
CA VAL A 509 -14.98 -13.28 -14.23
C VAL A 509 -15.89 -12.29 -13.48
N GLN A 510 -16.84 -11.63 -14.16
CA GLN A 510 -17.80 -10.73 -13.51
C GLN A 510 -18.82 -11.52 -12.70
N HIS A 511 -19.27 -12.66 -13.22
CA HIS A 511 -20.16 -13.55 -12.48
C HIS A 511 -19.50 -14.11 -11.21
N PHE A 512 -18.23 -14.54 -11.26
CA PHE A 512 -17.55 -14.95 -10.03
C PHE A 512 -17.34 -13.74 -9.07
N LYS A 513 -16.97 -12.56 -9.60
CA LYS A 513 -16.77 -11.33 -8.80
C LYS A 513 -18.04 -10.92 -8.04
N SER A 514 -19.24 -11.13 -8.59
CA SER A 514 -20.49 -10.79 -7.90
C SER A 514 -20.76 -11.62 -6.64
N TYR A 515 -20.13 -12.79 -6.51
CA TYR A 515 -20.29 -13.70 -5.36
C TYR A 515 -19.04 -13.80 -4.47
N ILE A 516 -18.08 -12.87 -4.61
CA ILE A 516 -16.81 -12.97 -3.89
C ILE A 516 -16.99 -12.98 -2.36
N ARG A 517 -18.03 -12.31 -1.83
CA ARG A 517 -18.27 -12.26 -0.39
C ARG A 517 -18.78 -13.60 0.13
N GLU A 518 -19.73 -14.19 -0.59
CA GLU A 518 -20.31 -15.49 -0.32
C GLU A 518 -19.25 -16.59 -0.42
N ILE A 519 -18.36 -16.51 -1.41
CA ILE A 519 -17.21 -17.40 -1.56
C ILE A 519 -16.28 -17.30 -0.35
N GLU A 520 -15.90 -16.09 0.08
CA GLU A 520 -15.08 -15.89 1.28
C GLU A 520 -15.79 -16.37 2.55
N SER A 521 -17.13 -16.26 2.63
CA SER A 521 -17.91 -16.84 3.73
C SER A 521 -17.85 -18.37 3.76
N VAL A 522 -17.92 -19.05 2.61
CA VAL A 522 -17.73 -20.52 2.55
C VAL A 522 -16.32 -20.91 3.01
N LEU A 523 -15.29 -20.18 2.60
CA LEU A 523 -13.90 -20.44 3.00
C LEU A 523 -13.61 -20.11 4.47
N SER A 524 -14.36 -19.19 5.05
CA SER A 524 -14.23 -18.78 6.46
C SER A 524 -15.10 -19.62 7.41
N ALA A 525 -15.89 -20.56 6.88
CA ALA A 525 -16.76 -21.40 7.67
C ALA A 525 -15.95 -22.27 8.64
N THR A 526 -16.48 -22.50 9.84
CA THR A 526 -15.80 -23.26 10.89
C THR A 526 -15.94 -24.77 10.74
N SER A 527 -16.86 -25.23 9.89
CA SER A 527 -17.08 -26.64 9.60
C SER A 527 -17.47 -26.90 8.14
N ILE A 528 -17.28 -28.13 7.67
CA ILE A 528 -17.75 -28.56 6.34
C ILE A 528 -19.28 -28.41 6.22
N SER A 529 -20.03 -28.69 7.29
CA SER A 529 -21.49 -28.55 7.28
C SER A 529 -21.91 -27.10 7.09
N GLU A 530 -21.35 -26.18 7.88
CA GLU A 530 -21.64 -24.76 7.79
C GLU A 530 -21.29 -24.19 6.41
N GLY A 531 -20.10 -24.52 5.89
CA GLY A 531 -19.70 -24.05 4.56
C GLY A 531 -20.59 -24.62 3.44
N LYS A 532 -21.11 -25.86 3.62
CA LYS A 532 -22.07 -26.45 2.69
C LYS A 532 -23.41 -25.72 2.72
N ASP A 533 -23.92 -25.39 3.90
CA ASP A 533 -25.18 -24.64 4.05
C ASP A 533 -25.08 -23.24 3.41
N ILE A 534 -23.95 -22.55 3.58
CA ILE A 534 -23.69 -21.26 2.92
C ILE A 534 -23.63 -21.44 1.40
N MET A 535 -22.92 -22.47 0.92
CA MET A 535 -22.77 -22.75 -0.51
C MET A 535 -24.12 -23.10 -1.18
N ASP A 536 -24.94 -23.94 -0.54
CA ASP A 536 -26.25 -24.35 -1.05
C ASP A 536 -27.27 -23.21 -1.02
N SER A 537 -27.17 -22.29 -0.06
CA SER A 537 -28.11 -21.17 0.10
C SER A 537 -27.74 -19.92 -0.70
N SER A 538 -26.44 -19.65 -0.91
CA SER A 538 -25.93 -18.35 -1.34
C SER A 538 -25.14 -18.39 -2.65
N LEU A 539 -24.67 -19.56 -3.10
CA LEU A 539 -23.89 -19.71 -4.33
C LEU A 539 -24.66 -20.46 -5.44
N PRO A 540 -24.61 -19.97 -6.69
CA PRO A 540 -25.06 -20.73 -7.85
C PRO A 540 -24.37 -22.09 -7.95
N LYS A 541 -25.12 -23.13 -8.36
CA LYS A 541 -24.61 -24.52 -8.47
C LYS A 541 -23.37 -24.65 -9.35
N ASN A 542 -23.25 -23.83 -10.39
CA ASN A 542 -22.08 -23.82 -11.28
C ASN A 542 -20.79 -23.36 -10.60
N LEU A 543 -20.86 -22.67 -9.45
CA LEU A 543 -19.68 -22.27 -8.66
C LEU A 543 -19.29 -23.31 -7.59
N HIS A 544 -20.14 -24.30 -7.31
CA HIS A 544 -19.85 -25.34 -6.30
C HIS A 544 -18.63 -26.18 -6.67
N SER A 545 -18.38 -26.40 -7.96
CA SER A 545 -17.22 -27.14 -8.49
C SER A 545 -15.87 -26.46 -8.21
N LEU A 546 -15.89 -25.22 -7.74
CA LEU A 546 -14.69 -24.46 -7.36
C LEU A 546 -14.24 -24.78 -5.94
N PHE A 547 -14.99 -25.60 -5.21
CA PHE A 547 -14.69 -25.99 -3.84
C PHE A 547 -14.43 -27.48 -3.71
N ILE A 548 -13.56 -27.82 -2.76
CA ILE A 548 -13.30 -29.19 -2.31
C ILE A 548 -13.27 -29.22 -0.78
N SER A 549 -13.85 -30.25 -0.17
CA SER A 549 -13.83 -30.40 1.28
C SER A 549 -12.51 -30.99 1.74
N SER A 550 -11.92 -30.40 2.78
CA SER A 550 -10.71 -30.90 3.43
C SER A 550 -11.10 -31.58 4.73
N GLN A 551 -11.12 -32.91 4.75
CA GLN A 551 -11.47 -33.68 5.95
C GLN A 551 -10.49 -33.38 7.10
N THR A 552 -9.20 -33.29 6.79
CA THR A 552 -8.12 -32.99 7.75
C THR A 552 -8.30 -31.64 8.46
N MET A 553 -8.83 -30.63 7.76
CA MET A 553 -9.03 -29.29 8.32
C MET A 553 -10.48 -29.02 8.74
N ASN A 554 -11.38 -30.00 8.51
CA ASN A 554 -12.83 -29.85 8.70
C ASN A 554 -13.41 -28.58 8.05
N GLN A 555 -12.91 -28.17 6.89
CA GLN A 555 -13.30 -26.93 6.20
C GLN A 555 -13.35 -27.11 4.68
N TRP A 556 -13.98 -26.16 3.98
CA TRP A 556 -13.94 -26.08 2.52
C TRP A 556 -12.71 -25.30 2.04
N LYS A 557 -12.13 -25.75 0.93
CA LYS A 557 -11.03 -25.09 0.23
C LYS A 557 -11.44 -24.80 -1.21
N LEU A 558 -10.72 -23.90 -1.86
CA LEU A 558 -10.81 -23.77 -3.31
C LEU A 558 -10.06 -24.92 -4.00
N THR A 559 -10.64 -25.44 -5.08
CA THR A 559 -9.93 -26.29 -6.03
C THR A 559 -8.80 -25.49 -6.70
N PRO A 560 -7.83 -26.16 -7.35
CA PRO A 560 -6.81 -25.49 -8.16
C PRO A 560 -7.40 -24.46 -9.15
N LEU A 561 -8.52 -24.79 -9.80
CA LEU A 561 -9.25 -23.86 -10.67
C LEU A 561 -9.86 -22.69 -9.89
N GLY A 562 -10.49 -22.95 -8.75
CA GLY A 562 -11.05 -21.90 -7.88
C GLY A 562 -9.99 -20.90 -7.42
N LEU A 563 -8.78 -21.38 -7.08
CA LEU A 563 -7.64 -20.54 -6.72
C LEU A 563 -7.21 -19.63 -7.88
N ALA A 564 -7.04 -20.19 -9.08
CA ALA A 564 -6.69 -19.41 -10.27
C ALA A 564 -7.75 -18.35 -10.61
N MET A 565 -9.05 -18.68 -10.49
CA MET A 565 -10.14 -17.75 -10.74
C MET A 565 -10.17 -16.59 -9.74
N ARG A 566 -10.00 -16.90 -8.44
CA ARG A 566 -9.91 -15.88 -7.38
C ARG A 566 -8.77 -14.92 -7.65
N GLU A 567 -7.59 -15.44 -8.02
CA GLU A 567 -6.43 -14.61 -8.32
C GLU A 567 -6.64 -13.73 -9.56
N SER A 568 -7.21 -14.28 -10.63
CA SER A 568 -7.53 -13.52 -11.85
C SER A 568 -8.42 -12.30 -11.54
N ILE A 569 -9.37 -12.44 -10.59
CA ILE A 569 -10.21 -11.34 -10.11
C ILE A 569 -9.43 -10.34 -9.29
N VAL A 570 -8.65 -10.79 -8.32
CA VAL A 570 -7.83 -9.91 -7.48
C VAL A 570 -6.93 -9.06 -8.37
N ARG A 571 -6.29 -9.66 -9.38
CA ARG A 571 -5.50 -8.96 -10.40
C ARG A 571 -6.33 -7.99 -11.23
N ARG A 572 -7.50 -8.38 -11.71
CA ARG A 572 -8.39 -7.46 -12.48
C ARG A 572 -8.84 -6.29 -11.63
N ILE A 573 -9.18 -6.50 -10.35
CA ILE A 573 -9.51 -5.42 -9.41
C ILE A 573 -8.29 -4.54 -9.13
N ARG A 574 -7.11 -5.12 -8.91
CA ARG A 574 -5.85 -4.38 -8.71
C ARG A 574 -5.51 -3.55 -9.95
N SER A 575 -5.54 -4.13 -11.14
CA SER A 575 -5.28 -3.43 -12.40
C SER A 575 -6.38 -2.42 -12.76
N GLU A 576 -7.64 -2.64 -12.41
CA GLU A 576 -8.70 -1.62 -12.50
C GLU A 576 -8.44 -0.45 -11.54
N LYS A 577 -7.91 -0.73 -10.34
CA LYS A 577 -7.47 0.30 -9.39
C LYS A 577 -6.18 0.99 -9.88
N GLN A 578 -5.24 0.28 -10.47
CA GLN A 578 -3.98 0.81 -11.02
C GLN A 578 -4.22 1.60 -12.30
N LYS A 579 -5.13 1.19 -13.19
CA LYS A 579 -5.57 1.97 -14.36
C LYS A 579 -6.33 3.25 -13.96
N ARG A 580 -6.83 3.34 -12.71
CA ARG A 580 -7.32 4.60 -12.12
C ARG A 580 -6.18 5.50 -11.60
N TYR A 581 -4.95 4.99 -11.54
CA TYR A 581 -3.71 5.68 -11.20
C TYR A 581 -2.69 5.50 -12.35
N VAL A 582 -3.01 6.09 -13.50
CA VAL A 582 -1.95 6.47 -14.44
C VAL A 582 -1.49 7.84 -13.98
N ASP A 583 -0.27 7.92 -13.49
CA ASP A 583 0.35 9.16 -13.03
C ASP A 583 0.38 10.17 -14.19
N PRO A 584 -0.36 11.29 -14.11
CA PRO A 584 -0.19 12.37 -15.06
C PRO A 584 0.99 13.24 -14.65
N ASP A 585 1.53 13.95 -15.63
CA ASP A 585 2.44 15.07 -15.42
C ASP A 585 2.04 15.90 -14.17
N PRO A 586 2.89 15.94 -13.12
CA PRO A 586 2.63 16.63 -11.85
C PRO A 586 2.30 18.12 -12.02
N ASP A 587 2.65 18.70 -13.16
CA ASP A 587 2.44 20.12 -13.47
C ASP A 587 0.96 20.52 -13.65
N ILE A 588 0.02 19.58 -13.78
CA ILE A 588 -1.40 19.88 -14.12
C ILE A 588 -2.38 19.60 -12.97
N HIS A 589 -2.03 18.70 -12.05
CA HIS A 589 -2.92 18.24 -10.98
C HIS A 589 -2.96 19.25 -9.81
N ASN A 590 -4.15 19.53 -9.26
CA ASN A 590 -4.38 20.40 -8.08
C ASN A 590 -4.00 21.89 -8.17
N GLN A 591 -3.57 22.43 -9.32
CA GLN A 591 -3.27 23.87 -9.41
C GLN A 591 -4.54 24.73 -9.52
N VAL A 592 -4.64 25.75 -8.66
CA VAL A 592 -5.58 26.88 -8.79
C VAL A 592 -4.88 27.92 -9.66
N HIS A 593 -5.39 28.19 -10.87
CA HIS A 593 -4.78 29.19 -11.73
C HIS A 593 -5.58 30.50 -11.70
N PRO A 594 -5.09 31.55 -11.00
CA PRO A 594 -5.50 32.90 -11.30
C PRO A 594 -4.70 33.42 -12.52
N TRP A 595 -5.41 33.63 -13.64
CA TRP A 595 -5.15 34.55 -14.76
C TRP A 595 -3.70 34.68 -15.30
N GLY A 596 -3.53 34.44 -16.60
CA GLY A 596 -2.32 34.80 -17.36
C GLY A 596 -1.31 33.67 -17.55
N GLN A 597 -0.81 33.05 -16.46
CA GLN A 597 0.20 31.97 -16.55
C GLN A 597 -0.38 30.63 -17.04
N GLY A 598 -1.67 30.36 -16.79
CA GLY A 598 -2.33 29.12 -17.20
C GLY A 598 -2.45 28.89 -18.71
N ARG A 599 -2.39 29.96 -19.53
CA ARG A 599 -2.42 29.85 -21.01
C ARG A 599 -1.20 29.14 -21.59
N ILE A 600 -0.05 29.21 -20.90
CA ILE A 600 1.19 28.57 -21.33
C ILE A 600 1.13 27.05 -21.11
N HIS A 601 0.42 26.60 -20.07
CA HIS A 601 0.26 25.17 -19.75
C HIS A 601 -0.85 24.49 -20.56
N LEU A 602 -1.85 25.26 -21.03
CA LEU A 602 -2.78 24.75 -22.04
C LEU A 602 -2.05 24.26 -23.29
N GLN A 603 -0.99 24.95 -23.73
CA GLN A 603 -0.23 24.54 -24.90
C GLN A 603 0.49 23.20 -24.74
N LYS A 604 0.76 22.78 -23.48
CA LYS A 604 1.38 21.49 -23.13
C LYS A 604 0.38 20.32 -23.15
N LEU A 605 -0.93 20.58 -23.18
CA LEU A 605 -1.93 19.51 -23.32
C LEU A 605 -1.80 18.87 -24.72
N PRO A 606 -1.60 17.54 -24.81
CA PRO A 606 -1.26 16.88 -26.07
C PRO A 606 -2.39 16.95 -27.11
N ASP A 607 -3.64 17.14 -26.67
CA ASP A 607 -4.82 17.18 -27.54
C ASP A 607 -5.17 18.63 -27.95
N SER A 608 -5.14 18.92 -29.26
CA SER A 608 -5.49 20.23 -29.84
C SER A 608 -6.98 20.59 -29.68
N GLY A 609 -7.86 19.60 -29.61
CA GLY A 609 -9.29 19.80 -29.37
C GLY A 609 -9.52 20.33 -27.96
N VAL A 610 -8.87 19.74 -26.96
CA VAL A 610 -8.97 20.17 -25.55
C VAL A 610 -8.52 21.62 -25.37
N ARG A 611 -7.44 22.00 -26.07
CA ARG A 611 -6.93 23.38 -26.08
C ARG A 611 -7.94 24.37 -26.66
N THR A 612 -8.60 24.00 -27.74
CA THR A 612 -9.61 24.83 -28.43
C THR A 612 -10.86 25.01 -27.56
N LEU A 613 -11.30 23.93 -26.93
CA LEU A 613 -12.42 23.91 -25.99
C LEU A 613 -12.17 24.80 -24.75
N LEU A 614 -11.00 24.67 -24.13
CA LEU A 614 -10.64 25.49 -22.97
C LEU A 614 -10.54 26.97 -23.35
N ASN A 615 -9.99 27.29 -24.53
CA ASN A 615 -9.97 28.66 -25.05
C ASN A 615 -11.38 29.26 -25.19
N ARG A 616 -12.38 28.47 -25.62
CA ARG A 616 -13.80 28.89 -25.67
C ARG A 616 -14.39 29.15 -24.28
N ILE A 617 -14.05 28.34 -23.28
CA ILE A 617 -14.46 28.60 -21.90
C ILE A 617 -13.86 29.93 -21.42
N PHE A 618 -12.59 30.20 -21.77
CA PHE A 618 -11.93 31.47 -21.42
C PHE A 618 -12.54 32.71 -22.09
N GLU A 619 -13.31 32.60 -23.17
CA GLU A 619 -14.04 33.74 -23.76
C GLU A 619 -15.10 34.32 -22.80
N TRP A 620 -15.54 33.52 -21.83
CA TRP A 620 -16.56 33.90 -20.84
C TRP A 620 -15.99 34.20 -19.45
N GLN A 621 -14.70 34.54 -19.36
CA GLN A 621 -13.96 34.81 -18.11
C GLN A 621 -14.60 35.83 -17.15
N SER A 622 -15.46 36.72 -17.64
CA SER A 622 -16.21 37.66 -16.78
C SER A 622 -17.28 37.00 -15.90
N HIS A 623 -17.61 35.71 -16.15
CA HIS A 623 -18.69 35.00 -15.47
C HIS A 623 -18.19 33.91 -14.49
N PHE A 624 -16.87 33.70 -14.40
CA PHE A 624 -16.27 32.73 -13.46
C PHE A 624 -14.97 33.24 -12.80
N ARG A 625 -14.66 32.68 -11.62
CA ARG A 625 -13.54 33.06 -10.74
C ARG A 625 -12.24 32.37 -11.15
N TYR A 626 -12.27 31.05 -11.25
CA TYR A 626 -11.15 30.20 -11.64
C TYR A 626 -11.65 28.84 -12.17
N VAL A 627 -10.76 28.09 -12.80
CA VAL A 627 -11.02 26.72 -13.30
C VAL A 627 -10.07 25.77 -12.60
N THR A 628 -10.57 24.61 -12.17
CA THR A 628 -9.75 23.53 -11.62
C THR A 628 -9.87 22.29 -12.50
N TYR A 629 -8.74 21.61 -12.69
CA TYR A 629 -8.68 20.33 -13.39
C TYR A 629 -8.71 19.21 -12.35
N GLY A 630 -9.68 18.32 -12.49
CA GLY A 630 -9.93 17.22 -11.58
C GLY A 630 -9.43 15.89 -12.13
N ARG A 631 -10.11 14.84 -11.69
CA ARG A 631 -9.76 13.44 -11.94
C ARG A 631 -9.70 13.11 -13.44
N LEU A 632 -8.67 12.35 -13.84
CA LEU A 632 -8.57 11.76 -15.16
C LEU A 632 -9.57 10.63 -15.35
N LEU A 633 -10.25 10.64 -16.49
CA LEU A 633 -11.17 9.60 -16.93
C LEU A 633 -10.46 8.71 -17.96
N PRO A 634 -10.78 7.40 -18.00
CA PRO A 634 -10.14 6.48 -18.95
C PRO A 634 -10.40 6.89 -20.40
N LYS A 635 -9.45 6.55 -21.29
CA LYS A 635 -9.56 6.77 -22.74
C LYS A 635 -10.86 6.18 -23.27
N LYS A 636 -11.54 6.93 -24.15
CA LYS A 636 -12.74 6.47 -24.85
C LYS A 636 -12.58 6.69 -26.36
N GLU A 637 -13.15 5.78 -27.15
CA GLU A 637 -13.22 5.93 -28.61
C GLU A 637 -14.20 7.05 -29.00
N GLY A 638 -13.89 7.79 -30.06
CA GLY A 638 -14.74 8.86 -30.61
C GLY A 638 -14.08 10.25 -30.64
N PHE A 639 -14.82 11.24 -31.13
CA PHE A 639 -14.33 12.63 -31.21
C PHE A 639 -14.26 13.29 -29.82
N PRO A 640 -13.28 14.19 -29.58
CA PRO A 640 -13.19 14.93 -28.34
C PRO A 640 -14.51 15.65 -28.02
N THR A 641 -15.16 15.28 -26.91
CA THR A 641 -16.47 15.84 -26.52
C THR A 641 -16.41 16.31 -25.07
N LEU A 642 -16.91 17.52 -24.80
CA LEU A 642 -17.09 18.03 -23.44
C LEU A 642 -18.56 17.90 -23.05
N ILE A 643 -18.84 17.13 -22.00
CA ILE A 643 -20.20 16.85 -21.53
C ILE A 643 -20.37 17.43 -20.13
N PHE A 644 -21.39 18.26 -19.94
CA PHE A 644 -21.81 18.73 -18.64
C PHE A 644 -22.25 17.54 -17.79
N HIS A 645 -21.64 17.38 -16.63
CA HIS A 645 -21.96 16.31 -15.70
C HIS A 645 -22.98 16.78 -14.66
N HIS A 646 -22.65 17.84 -13.93
CA HIS A 646 -23.52 18.42 -12.90
C HIS A 646 -23.07 19.84 -12.51
N ASP A 647 -23.95 20.59 -11.84
CA ASP A 647 -23.68 21.91 -11.30
C ASP A 647 -23.88 21.97 -9.78
N THR A 648 -23.21 22.93 -9.14
CA THR A 648 -23.52 23.42 -7.79
C THR A 648 -23.84 24.91 -7.87
N PRO A 649 -24.36 25.55 -6.80
CA PRO A 649 -24.70 26.98 -6.82
C PRO A 649 -23.56 27.94 -7.21
N ASP A 650 -22.32 27.44 -7.23
CA ASP A 650 -21.10 28.20 -7.48
C ASP A 650 -20.11 27.53 -8.45
N ARG A 651 -20.44 26.37 -9.06
CA ARG A 651 -19.57 25.74 -10.07
C ARG A 651 -20.31 24.89 -11.10
N LEU A 652 -19.74 24.77 -12.29
CA LEU A 652 -20.14 23.81 -13.33
C LEU A 652 -19.07 22.73 -13.46
N VAL A 653 -19.49 21.47 -13.53
CA VAL A 653 -18.57 20.34 -13.74
C VAL A 653 -18.81 19.73 -15.11
N TYR A 654 -17.75 19.70 -15.90
CA TYR A 654 -17.71 19.13 -17.24
C TYR A 654 -16.74 17.96 -17.31
N HIS A 655 -17.10 16.94 -18.09
CA HIS A 655 -16.29 15.78 -18.38
C HIS A 655 -15.85 15.83 -19.82
N LEU A 656 -14.55 15.97 -20.02
CA LEU A 656 -13.93 15.85 -21.31
C LEU A 656 -13.67 14.38 -21.60
N SER A 657 -14.06 13.93 -22.78
CA SER A 657 -13.77 12.61 -23.31
C SER A 657 -12.97 12.76 -24.59
N SER A 658 -11.77 12.18 -24.67
CA SER A 658 -10.93 12.14 -25.86
C SER A 658 -10.23 10.77 -26.01
N PRO A 659 -9.84 10.38 -27.24
CA PRO A 659 -8.97 9.21 -27.49
C PRO A 659 -7.65 9.26 -26.72
N ALA A 660 -7.16 10.45 -26.38
CA ALA A 660 -5.93 10.64 -25.60
C ALA A 660 -6.14 10.49 -24.09
N GLY A 661 -7.38 10.55 -23.60
CA GLY A 661 -7.75 10.51 -22.18
C GLY A 661 -8.91 11.46 -21.88
N GLY A 662 -9.57 11.31 -20.73
CA GLY A 662 -10.61 12.23 -20.31
C GLY A 662 -10.21 13.05 -19.08
N LEU A 663 -10.79 14.24 -18.92
CA LEU A 663 -10.45 15.18 -17.86
C LEU A 663 -11.73 15.76 -17.25
N GLU A 664 -11.85 15.75 -15.93
CA GLU A 664 -12.88 16.55 -15.27
C GLU A 664 -12.43 18.01 -15.20
N ILE A 665 -13.28 18.92 -15.66
CA ILE A 665 -13.05 20.36 -15.64
C ILE A 665 -14.13 20.98 -14.74
N GLN A 666 -13.72 21.67 -13.68
CA GLN A 666 -14.66 22.41 -12.83
C GLN A 666 -14.47 23.92 -13.03
N VAL A 667 -15.53 24.59 -13.48
CA VAL A 667 -15.56 26.03 -13.70
C VAL A 667 -16.25 26.68 -12.50
N HIS A 668 -15.50 27.36 -11.65
CA HIS A 668 -16.02 27.98 -10.41
C HIS A 668 -16.59 29.35 -10.75
N ALA A 669 -17.91 29.44 -10.89
CA ALA A 669 -18.61 30.65 -11.31
C ALA A 669 -18.70 31.69 -10.18
N TYR A 670 -19.01 32.94 -10.54
CA TYR A 670 -19.50 33.91 -9.56
C TYR A 670 -20.93 33.55 -9.11
N ARG A 671 -21.29 33.84 -7.86
CA ARG A 671 -22.60 33.53 -7.29
C ARG A 671 -23.71 34.15 -8.15
N GLY A 672 -24.67 33.34 -8.61
CA GLY A 672 -25.76 33.76 -9.50
C GLY A 672 -25.47 33.69 -11.00
N SER A 673 -24.22 33.41 -11.40
CA SER A 673 -23.81 33.33 -12.82
C SER A 673 -23.83 31.91 -13.39
N VAL A 674 -23.99 30.88 -12.55
CA VAL A 674 -23.95 29.45 -12.95
C VAL A 674 -24.95 29.12 -14.05
N ASN A 675 -26.20 29.56 -13.92
CA ASN A 675 -27.25 29.27 -14.90
C ASN A 675 -27.02 29.96 -16.25
N ASP A 676 -26.49 31.19 -16.22
CA ASP A 676 -26.16 31.93 -17.45
C ASP A 676 -24.93 31.32 -18.14
N LEU A 677 -23.94 30.93 -17.35
CA LEU A 677 -22.73 30.26 -17.83
C LEU A 677 -23.06 28.89 -18.44
N LEU A 678 -23.93 28.09 -17.82
CA LEU A 678 -24.37 26.80 -18.37
C LEU A 678 -25.17 26.97 -19.67
N LYS A 679 -25.99 28.02 -19.78
CA LYS A 679 -26.71 28.35 -21.03
C LYS A 679 -25.74 28.73 -22.16
N LYS A 680 -24.67 29.45 -21.85
CA LYS A 680 -23.67 29.92 -22.83
C LYS A 680 -22.69 28.83 -23.24
N LEU A 681 -22.22 28.01 -22.29
CA LEU A 681 -21.31 26.88 -22.57
C LEU A 681 -22.06 25.68 -23.17
N GLY A 682 -23.34 25.50 -22.84
CA GLY A 682 -24.12 24.35 -23.26
C GLY A 682 -23.88 23.11 -22.39
N LYS A 683 -24.76 22.11 -22.54
CA LYS A 683 -24.68 20.82 -21.83
C LYS A 683 -23.77 19.82 -22.52
N THR A 684 -23.62 19.94 -23.84
CA THR A 684 -22.71 19.09 -24.61
C THR A 684 -22.09 19.95 -25.69
N ILE A 685 -20.76 19.92 -25.76
CA ILE A 685 -19.99 20.61 -26.78
C ILE A 685 -19.32 19.53 -27.63
N HIS A 686 -19.89 19.32 -28.82
CA HIS A 686 -19.29 18.50 -29.87
C HIS A 686 -18.33 19.39 -30.69
N MET A 687 -17.16 18.87 -31.06
CA MET A 687 -16.20 19.54 -31.92
C MET A 687 -16.06 18.86 -33.26
#